data_AF-A0A915MB34-F1
#
_entry.id   AF-A0A915MB34-F1
#
_cell.length_a   1.000
_cell.length_b   1.000
_cell.length_c   1.000
_cell.angle_alpha   90.00
_cell.angle_beta   90.00
_cell.angle_gamma   90.00
#
_symmetry.space_group_name_H-M   'P 1'
#
loop_
_entity.id
_entity.type
_entity.pdbx_description
1 polymer ?
#
loop_
_entity_poly.entity_id
_entity_poly.type
_entity_poly.pdbx_seq_one_letter_code
_entity_poly.pdbx_strand_id
1 'polypeptide(L)'
;MSEIRAKKSGLAAEAQQKVHGKFDSQFAQQIFGWISFVTGETLPTNGDINEFISTLKDGVLLCKYYDQLCAIEAKLPITPTMNPISFKWKDAFGKSSLFFSKASLTLNDSSFERACVLFNCGALMSNIAASQQMHSDEELKCVAKMFQLSAGIFSKLKDSVFGLVQQEPTPDLSPDALSSLSLLMVAQAQESVYIKASRDKMKPSSLLKIAAQCSEMYSEALKSMCKDSVKGMWDKEWIPIVTAKGMAFGALAQFYAAEYAKDNQTFGEQISRLKEASKLMDQSISYYSNGFSEENVLIKKSLETAVKDNDFIYHERVVEFKSLPLLQKICLAKPSTISGPISARFKDMFESLVPVAVQNALATFETRKNDVVNIDVSRMREYNQLMNACLASLNLPAALDDVTKQEQCPQSIREKSAQVKNNGGITDLTNKLNELPGLYKRNEEILNECSRLLKDEKETDENLRKQFTTKWTRMPSENLTPPFLQELGKFRGILQTAANADVSNDLKLSIPGIGTYQGGAFNSATVQKLRSLMNQVQEIKVEREEIEKELKKIRCDMSNDFSKSLADTGVVDEKLSSDKIANLFKPLRDKVESSIKRQDSVMEEVQLWHKKFHEERQTTGGAERENFLKGLATAYDAFFRLQGDLNEGTKFYNDLTPILVRLQQKISDFCFARQTEKEDLMKQVQQNIVSGNETAGKSAPPPRPPPPVPPPVTQAYQNQTPIPQMHPQPQLGMQQQQPPQYPYQQQPPPNPYMPYAPYPYGVQPQQQQAQMGGYNTPYPVQYPGTYPGAFPQQQFGAFPPPPAFNQQQQPPSNNPTNPFLDDFNMLAATSTALFSTLLFSRNLLQTSTKLLVNQNKLKMASVRNLVADSAAKNIEHDKLFKRIDLELRGHDPEVLSSYTTFVSNVCDHLEIEKSQVTETPHLKWLLTTLKDKFAKKKYKVQYEVRTYIRFMHVKYLTGSTASTFLEYIERNIPEGVAMKITYTEICNLPKTITSNSTANSPQSLQ
;
A
#
# COMPACT_ATOMS: atom_id res chain seq x y z
N MET A 1 -5.17 40.61 -41.30
CA MET A 1 -5.61 39.80 -40.14
C MET A 1 -5.11 38.35 -40.19
N SER A 2 -5.65 37.46 -41.05
CA SER A 2 -5.47 35.99 -40.92
C SER A 2 -4.07 35.42 -41.22
N GLU A 3 -3.13 36.23 -41.73
CA GLU A 3 -1.77 35.78 -42.05
C GLU A 3 -0.72 36.16 -40.99
N ILE A 4 -1.08 36.99 -40.00
CA ILE A 4 -0.15 37.49 -38.96
C ILE A 4 0.00 36.48 -37.80
N ARG A 5 0.38 35.24 -38.14
CA ARG A 5 0.94 34.27 -37.20
C ARG A 5 2.02 33.47 -37.90
N ALA A 6 3.27 33.70 -37.50
CA ALA A 6 4.45 33.31 -38.26
C ALA A 6 4.62 31.77 -38.35
N LYS A 7 4.05 31.16 -39.40
CA LYS A 7 4.21 29.73 -39.70
C LYS A 7 5.61 29.35 -40.25
N LYS A 8 6.53 30.31 -40.45
CA LYS A 8 7.86 30.08 -41.06
C LYS A 8 9.04 30.92 -40.53
N SER A 9 8.89 31.71 -39.46
CA SER A 9 10.02 32.46 -38.88
C SER A 9 9.80 32.80 -37.40
N GLY A 10 10.88 32.79 -36.61
CA GLY A 10 10.87 33.15 -35.19
C GLY A 10 10.84 31.96 -34.21
N LEU A 11 10.97 32.31 -32.93
CA LEU A 11 11.37 31.45 -31.80
C LEU A 11 10.63 30.11 -31.67
N ALA A 12 9.38 30.00 -32.12
CA ALA A 12 8.54 28.82 -31.92
C ALA A 12 9.16 27.52 -32.49
N ALA A 13 9.73 27.56 -33.70
CA ALA A 13 10.33 26.37 -34.32
C ALA A 13 11.63 25.95 -33.64
N GLU A 14 12.44 26.92 -33.18
CA GLU A 14 13.71 26.66 -32.50
C GLU A 14 13.49 26.22 -31.03
N ALA A 15 12.48 26.78 -30.37
CA ALA A 15 12.00 26.32 -29.07
C ALA A 15 11.41 24.92 -29.16
N GLN A 16 10.61 24.60 -30.18
CA GLN A 16 10.17 23.24 -30.47
C GLN A 16 11.36 22.31 -30.71
N GLN A 17 12.36 22.68 -31.54
CA GLN A 17 13.58 21.88 -31.68
C GLN A 17 14.33 21.68 -30.34
N LYS A 18 14.37 22.69 -29.46
CA LYS A 18 14.99 22.59 -28.12
C LYS A 18 14.16 21.82 -27.09
N VAL A 19 12.86 21.63 -27.33
CA VAL A 19 11.96 20.76 -26.53
C VAL A 19 11.99 19.33 -27.06
N HIS A 20 11.90 19.13 -28.38
CA HIS A 20 12.06 17.84 -29.05
C HIS A 20 13.47 17.27 -28.82
N GLY A 21 14.51 18.12 -28.78
CA GLY A 21 15.88 17.74 -28.38
C GLY A 21 16.05 17.42 -26.89
N LYS A 22 15.00 17.55 -26.07
CA LYS A 22 14.92 17.09 -24.67
C LYS A 22 13.93 15.92 -24.50
N PHE A 23 13.31 15.45 -25.60
CA PHE A 23 12.36 14.34 -25.56
C PHE A 23 13.11 13.02 -25.42
N ASP A 24 12.80 12.28 -24.36
CA ASP A 24 13.30 10.92 -24.12
C ASP A 24 12.19 9.93 -24.50
N SER A 25 12.46 9.11 -25.52
CA SER A 25 11.50 8.13 -26.05
C SER A 25 11.23 6.97 -25.07
N GLN A 26 12.22 6.58 -24.24
CA GLN A 26 11.98 5.59 -23.17
C GLN A 26 11.14 6.19 -22.04
N PHE A 27 11.40 7.44 -21.65
CA PHE A 27 10.59 8.10 -20.64
C PHE A 27 9.16 8.38 -21.14
N ALA A 28 8.99 8.75 -22.41
CA ALA A 28 7.68 8.85 -23.06
C ALA A 28 6.94 7.51 -23.09
N GLN A 29 7.64 6.40 -23.39
CA GLN A 29 7.08 5.04 -23.36
C GLN A 29 6.69 4.62 -21.93
N GLN A 30 7.48 4.97 -20.92
CA GLN A 30 7.14 4.74 -19.50
C GLN A 30 5.91 5.55 -19.08
N ILE A 31 5.86 6.84 -19.43
CA ILE A 31 4.70 7.70 -19.21
C ILE A 31 3.46 7.11 -19.89
N PHE A 32 3.55 6.62 -21.13
CA PHE A 32 2.40 6.03 -21.81
C PHE A 32 1.98 4.65 -21.29
N GLY A 33 2.92 3.80 -20.86
CA GLY A 33 2.59 2.57 -20.15
C GLY A 33 1.86 2.85 -18.83
N TRP A 34 2.31 3.87 -18.09
CA TRP A 34 1.71 4.25 -16.81
C TRP A 34 0.40 5.05 -16.96
N ILE A 35 0.26 5.97 -17.92
CA ILE A 35 -1.04 6.63 -18.20
C ILE A 35 -2.06 5.59 -18.71
N SER A 36 -1.65 4.64 -19.56
CA SER A 36 -2.48 3.50 -19.97
C SER A 36 -2.99 2.72 -18.75
N PHE A 37 -2.11 2.41 -17.81
CA PHE A 37 -2.47 1.77 -16.53
C PHE A 37 -3.36 2.65 -15.63
N VAL A 38 -3.14 3.96 -15.58
CA VAL A 38 -3.85 4.92 -14.70
C VAL A 38 -5.16 5.45 -15.30
N THR A 39 -5.45 5.17 -16.56
CA THR A 39 -6.69 5.63 -17.24
C THR A 39 -7.49 4.51 -17.91
N GLY A 40 -6.90 3.32 -18.07
CA GLY A 40 -7.50 2.20 -18.79
C GLY A 40 -7.52 2.35 -20.32
N GLU A 41 -6.88 3.39 -20.87
CA GLU A 41 -6.86 3.67 -22.31
C GLU A 41 -5.65 3.04 -23.00
N THR A 42 -5.88 2.29 -24.10
CA THR A 42 -4.81 1.62 -24.84
C THR A 42 -3.98 2.61 -25.67
N LEU A 43 -2.95 3.19 -25.05
CA LEU A 43 -2.06 4.17 -25.69
C LEU A 43 -0.96 3.50 -26.55
N PRO A 44 -0.38 4.21 -27.54
CA PRO A 44 0.71 3.66 -28.36
C PRO A 44 2.01 3.45 -27.55
N THR A 45 2.48 2.21 -27.44
CA THR A 45 3.66 1.88 -26.62
C THR A 45 5.00 1.94 -27.38
N ASN A 46 5.08 2.72 -28.47
CA ASN A 46 6.29 2.84 -29.31
C ASN A 46 7.23 3.98 -28.89
N GLY A 47 6.77 4.94 -28.07
CA GLY A 47 7.54 6.11 -27.67
C GLY A 47 7.81 7.11 -28.80
N ASP A 48 7.03 7.11 -29.89
CA ASP A 48 7.16 8.12 -30.95
C ASP A 48 6.71 9.51 -30.47
N ILE A 49 7.44 10.54 -30.87
CA ILE A 49 7.20 11.92 -30.45
C ILE A 49 5.91 12.52 -31.05
N ASN A 50 5.52 12.10 -32.25
CA ASN A 50 4.35 12.62 -32.94
C ASN A 50 3.08 11.96 -32.39
N GLU A 51 3.10 10.66 -32.13
CA GLU A 51 2.01 9.99 -31.39
C GLU A 51 1.95 10.45 -29.93
N PHE A 52 3.09 10.72 -29.27
CA PHE A 52 3.10 11.26 -27.90
C PHE A 52 2.42 12.63 -27.83
N ILE A 53 2.84 13.57 -28.71
CA ILE A 53 2.20 14.88 -28.83
C ILE A 53 0.75 14.74 -29.29
N SER A 54 0.44 13.89 -30.27
CA SER A 54 -0.91 13.72 -30.81
C SER A 54 -1.89 13.10 -29.80
N THR A 55 -1.42 12.29 -28.87
CA THR A 55 -2.28 11.68 -27.83
C THR A 55 -2.52 12.66 -26.67
N LEU A 56 -1.56 13.53 -26.36
CA LEU A 56 -1.69 14.54 -25.28
C LEU A 56 -2.21 15.91 -25.73
N LYS A 57 -2.33 16.17 -27.05
CA LYS A 57 -2.61 17.49 -27.64
C LYS A 57 -3.88 18.19 -27.14
N ASP A 58 -4.87 17.45 -26.66
CA ASP A 58 -6.18 17.98 -26.24
C ASP A 58 -6.27 18.25 -24.72
N GLY A 59 -5.28 17.80 -23.93
CA GLY A 59 -5.26 17.91 -22.48
C GLY A 59 -6.30 17.09 -21.74
N VAL A 60 -7.17 16.33 -22.43
CA VAL A 60 -8.24 15.52 -21.83
C VAL A 60 -7.64 14.45 -20.92
N LEU A 61 -6.58 13.81 -21.39
CA LEU A 61 -5.89 12.73 -20.68
C LEU A 61 -5.18 13.21 -19.41
N LEU A 62 -4.63 14.43 -19.43
CA LEU A 62 -4.00 15.06 -18.26
C LEU A 62 -5.05 15.50 -17.22
N CYS A 63 -6.22 15.98 -17.68
CA CYS A 63 -7.34 16.29 -16.79
C CYS A 63 -7.90 15.02 -16.13
N LYS A 64 -8.06 13.92 -16.89
CA LYS A 64 -8.44 12.60 -16.34
C LYS A 64 -7.46 12.14 -15.28
N TYR A 65 -6.15 12.31 -15.52
CA TYR A 65 -5.12 11.94 -14.54
C TYR A 65 -5.23 12.78 -13.25
N TYR A 66 -5.42 14.09 -13.34
CA TYR A 66 -5.66 14.94 -12.17
C TYR A 66 -6.89 14.49 -11.35
N ASP A 67 -8.00 14.19 -12.03
CA ASP A 67 -9.22 13.73 -11.37
C ASP A 67 -9.01 12.36 -10.71
N GLN A 68 -8.29 11.46 -11.38
CA GLN A 68 -8.00 10.12 -10.88
C GLN A 68 -7.03 10.12 -9.68
N LEU A 69 -6.08 11.07 -9.64
CA LEU A 69 -5.26 11.36 -8.45
C LEU A 69 -6.12 11.77 -7.26
N CYS A 70 -7.05 12.72 -7.47
CA CYS A 70 -7.95 13.18 -6.40
C CYS A 70 -8.83 12.03 -5.87
N ALA A 71 -9.24 11.09 -6.73
CA ALA A 71 -10.05 9.94 -6.33
C ALA A 71 -9.27 8.85 -5.59
N ILE A 72 -7.99 8.59 -5.94
CA ILE A 72 -7.17 7.61 -5.19
C ILE A 72 -6.70 8.17 -3.84
N GLU A 73 -6.31 9.44 -3.76
CA GLU A 73 -5.86 10.08 -2.51
C GLU A 73 -6.94 10.03 -1.41
N ALA A 74 -8.22 10.15 -1.78
CA ALA A 74 -9.36 10.01 -0.89
C ALA A 74 -9.60 8.59 -0.34
N LYS A 75 -8.94 7.57 -0.91
CA LYS A 75 -9.11 6.14 -0.60
C LYS A 75 -7.86 5.53 0.03
N LEU A 76 -6.71 5.87 -0.52
CA LEU A 76 -5.37 5.47 -0.11
C LEU A 76 -4.52 6.76 -0.02
N PRO A 77 -4.33 7.34 1.18
CA PRO A 77 -3.50 8.53 1.36
C PRO A 77 -2.05 8.26 0.94
N ILE A 78 -1.51 9.13 0.09
CA ILE A 78 -0.12 9.08 -0.41
C ILE A 78 0.61 10.31 0.15
N THR A 79 1.32 10.11 1.25
CA THR A 79 1.94 11.14 2.09
C THR A 79 3.34 10.70 2.54
N PRO A 80 4.20 11.60 3.05
CA PRO A 80 5.52 11.23 3.53
C PRO A 80 5.53 10.17 4.64
N THR A 81 4.42 10.01 5.37
CA THR A 81 4.24 9.06 6.50
C THR A 81 3.39 7.83 6.16
N MET A 82 2.55 7.87 5.13
CA MET A 82 1.69 6.76 4.70
C MET A 82 1.76 6.61 3.19
N ASN A 83 2.17 5.43 2.73
CA ASN A 83 2.36 5.10 1.31
C ASN A 83 3.24 6.13 0.55
N PRO A 84 4.46 6.44 1.02
CA PRO A 84 5.30 7.48 0.42
C PRO A 84 5.73 7.12 -1.01
N ILE A 85 5.31 7.92 -1.98
CA ILE A 85 5.69 7.81 -3.40
C ILE A 85 6.42 9.10 -3.81
N SER A 86 7.65 8.96 -4.34
CA SER A 86 8.52 10.08 -4.65
C SER A 86 8.19 10.72 -6.01
N PHE A 87 7.47 11.84 -6.01
CA PHE A 87 7.17 12.63 -7.20
C PHE A 87 8.26 13.69 -7.43
N LYS A 88 8.72 13.84 -8.68
CA LYS A 88 9.83 14.76 -9.03
C LYS A 88 9.50 15.64 -10.24
N TRP A 89 9.40 16.94 -9.99
CA TRP A 89 9.12 17.96 -11.01
C TRP A 89 10.29 18.93 -11.19
N LYS A 90 10.26 19.68 -12.30
CA LYS A 90 11.23 20.72 -12.68
C LYS A 90 10.48 22.04 -12.87
N ASP A 91 11.14 23.15 -12.56
CA ASP A 91 10.60 24.48 -12.83
C ASP A 91 10.30 24.66 -14.33
N ALA A 92 9.09 25.11 -14.64
CA ALA A 92 8.57 25.24 -16.00
C ALA A 92 9.29 26.30 -16.85
N PHE A 93 9.89 27.32 -16.22
CA PHE A 93 10.51 28.45 -16.93
C PHE A 93 12.03 28.27 -17.12
N GLY A 94 12.65 27.34 -16.38
CA GLY A 94 14.01 26.87 -16.58
C GLY A 94 15.12 27.89 -16.32
N LYS A 95 14.77 29.07 -15.80
CA LYS A 95 15.69 30.17 -15.44
C LYS A 95 16.03 30.19 -13.95
N SER A 96 16.01 29.02 -13.31
CA SER A 96 16.56 28.83 -11.98
C SER A 96 18.04 29.19 -11.99
N SER A 97 18.36 30.42 -11.58
CA SER A 97 19.74 30.92 -11.53
C SER A 97 20.59 30.00 -10.66
N LEU A 98 21.80 29.67 -11.13
CA LEU A 98 22.76 28.72 -10.53
C LEU A 98 23.13 29.00 -9.06
N PHE A 99 22.69 30.12 -8.50
CA PHE A 99 22.99 30.58 -7.15
C PHE A 99 21.78 30.68 -6.20
N PHE A 100 20.52 30.63 -6.68
CA PHE A 100 19.38 31.07 -5.85
C PHE A 100 18.03 30.33 -5.99
N SER A 101 17.87 29.27 -6.79
CA SER A 101 16.60 28.49 -6.76
C SER A 101 16.76 27.02 -7.16
N LYS A 102 15.87 26.16 -6.63
CA LYS A 102 15.82 24.72 -6.93
C LYS A 102 15.29 24.50 -8.36
N ALA A 103 16.17 24.09 -9.28
CA ALA A 103 15.78 23.72 -10.65
C ALA A 103 14.82 22.51 -10.75
N SER A 104 14.76 21.70 -9.68
CA SER A 104 13.82 20.58 -9.54
C SER A 104 13.51 20.33 -8.07
N LEU A 105 12.29 19.90 -7.77
CA LEU A 105 11.82 19.53 -6.44
C LEU A 105 11.32 18.08 -6.46
N THR A 106 11.72 17.29 -5.46
CA THR A 106 11.19 15.95 -5.21
C THR A 106 10.49 15.93 -3.86
N LEU A 107 9.25 15.47 -3.80
CA LEU A 107 8.49 15.29 -2.55
C LEU A 107 7.75 13.95 -2.56
N ASN A 108 7.54 13.39 -1.37
CA ASN A 108 6.91 12.07 -1.20
C ASN A 108 5.40 12.20 -0.92
N ASP A 109 4.71 13.07 -1.66
CA ASP A 109 3.36 13.56 -1.34
C ASP A 109 2.53 13.76 -2.62
N SER A 110 1.33 13.16 -2.68
CA SER A 110 0.46 13.27 -3.85
C SER A 110 -0.21 14.65 -4.02
N SER A 111 -0.25 15.49 -2.99
CA SER A 111 -0.72 16.87 -3.13
C SER A 111 0.28 17.75 -3.90
N PHE A 112 1.59 17.46 -3.84
CA PHE A 112 2.59 18.09 -4.72
C PHE A 112 2.41 17.66 -6.19
N GLU A 113 2.22 16.35 -6.43
CA GLU A 113 1.90 15.82 -7.76
C GLU A 113 0.66 16.51 -8.35
N ARG A 114 -0.43 16.57 -7.58
CA ARG A 114 -1.67 17.25 -7.98
C ARG A 114 -1.47 18.72 -8.31
N ALA A 115 -0.61 19.44 -7.58
CA ALA A 115 -0.27 20.83 -7.88
C ALA A 115 0.44 20.98 -9.24
N CYS A 116 1.47 20.16 -9.50
CA CYS A 116 2.21 20.18 -10.76
C CYS A 116 1.38 19.72 -11.97
N VAL A 117 0.58 18.67 -11.82
CA VAL A 117 -0.34 18.19 -12.88
C VAL A 117 -1.39 19.25 -13.21
N LEU A 118 -1.98 19.89 -12.19
CA LEU A 118 -2.95 20.96 -12.39
C LEU A 118 -2.32 22.19 -13.06
N PHE A 119 -1.08 22.56 -12.70
CA PHE A 119 -0.34 23.62 -13.40
C PHE A 119 -0.18 23.30 -14.88
N ASN A 120 0.18 22.06 -15.20
CA ASN A 120 0.32 21.59 -16.58
C ASN A 120 -1.01 21.57 -17.34
N CYS A 121 -2.15 21.27 -16.70
CA CYS A 121 -3.48 21.45 -17.29
C CYS A 121 -3.71 22.93 -17.68
N GLY A 122 -3.37 23.88 -16.79
CA GLY A 122 -3.48 25.32 -17.05
C GLY A 122 -2.60 25.78 -18.20
N ALA A 123 -1.33 25.37 -18.18
CA ALA A 123 -0.37 25.66 -19.25
C ALA A 123 -0.82 25.09 -20.60
N LEU A 124 -1.27 23.82 -20.64
CA LEU A 124 -1.73 23.17 -21.86
C LEU A 124 -3.01 23.82 -22.43
N MET A 125 -3.99 24.19 -21.59
CA MET A 125 -5.16 24.96 -22.04
C MET A 125 -4.77 26.31 -22.65
N SER A 126 -3.77 27.00 -22.07
CA SER A 126 -3.26 28.26 -22.63
C SER A 126 -2.61 28.06 -24.01
N ASN A 127 -1.84 26.99 -24.20
CA ASN A 127 -1.19 26.65 -25.47
C ASN A 127 -2.19 26.21 -26.55
N ILE A 128 -3.21 25.43 -26.17
CA ILE A 128 -4.31 25.06 -27.07
C ILE A 128 -5.06 26.31 -27.53
N ALA A 129 -5.38 27.24 -26.62
CA ALA A 129 -6.01 28.51 -26.96
C ALA A 129 -5.10 29.40 -27.83
N ALA A 130 -3.80 29.45 -27.53
CA ALA A 130 -2.80 30.18 -28.28
C ALA A 130 -2.46 29.57 -29.66
N SER A 131 -2.83 28.32 -29.94
CA SER A 131 -2.61 27.68 -31.26
C SER A 131 -3.79 27.77 -32.22
N GLN A 132 -4.99 28.15 -31.76
CA GLN A 132 -6.17 28.29 -32.64
C GLN A 132 -5.98 29.37 -33.72
N GLN A 133 -6.61 29.17 -34.88
CA GLN A 133 -6.52 30.08 -36.02
C GLN A 133 -7.57 31.21 -35.94
N MET A 134 -8.59 31.05 -35.10
CA MET A 134 -9.68 32.02 -34.85
C MET A 134 -10.50 32.33 -36.11
N HIS A 135 -10.63 31.34 -37.00
CA HIS A 135 -11.27 31.47 -38.30
C HIS A 135 -12.79 31.21 -38.25
N SER A 136 -13.28 30.44 -37.28
CA SER A 136 -14.71 30.30 -36.96
C SER A 136 -15.13 31.03 -35.67
N ASP A 137 -16.44 31.19 -35.52
CA ASP A 137 -17.08 31.76 -34.33
C ASP A 137 -16.94 30.82 -33.12
N GLU A 138 -16.95 29.52 -33.39
CA GLU A 138 -16.80 28.41 -32.45
C GLU A 138 -15.37 28.32 -31.92
N GLU A 139 -14.36 28.52 -32.79
CA GLU A 139 -12.96 28.70 -32.35
C GLU A 139 -12.82 29.88 -31.38
N LEU A 140 -13.39 31.05 -31.71
CA LEU A 140 -13.29 32.24 -30.85
C LEU A 140 -13.94 32.02 -29.48
N LYS A 141 -15.12 31.38 -29.45
CA LYS A 141 -15.80 30.95 -28.21
C LYS A 141 -14.94 29.94 -27.42
N CYS A 142 -14.29 29.00 -28.12
CA CYS A 142 -13.42 28.00 -27.50
C CYS A 142 -12.15 28.63 -26.90
N VAL A 143 -11.47 29.52 -27.63
CA VAL A 143 -10.30 30.28 -27.15
C VAL A 143 -10.64 31.07 -25.89
N ALA A 144 -11.74 31.84 -25.92
CA ALA A 144 -12.20 32.59 -24.75
C ALA A 144 -12.49 31.68 -23.54
N LYS A 145 -13.08 30.49 -23.75
CA LYS A 145 -13.34 29.51 -22.68
C LYS A 145 -12.06 28.89 -22.14
N MET A 146 -11.12 28.47 -23.00
CA MET A 146 -9.87 27.82 -22.60
C MET A 146 -8.94 28.75 -21.82
N PHE A 147 -8.82 30.02 -22.23
CA PHE A 147 -8.07 31.00 -21.44
C PHE A 147 -8.72 31.30 -20.07
N GLN A 148 -10.06 31.35 -19.98
CA GLN A 148 -10.74 31.53 -18.68
C GLN A 148 -10.60 30.32 -17.76
N LEU A 149 -10.61 29.09 -18.31
CA LEU A 149 -10.28 27.87 -17.57
C LEU A 149 -8.83 27.87 -17.08
N SER A 150 -7.87 28.21 -17.94
CA SER A 150 -6.46 28.36 -17.59
C SER A 150 -6.23 29.39 -16.47
N ALA A 151 -6.88 30.56 -16.57
CA ALA A 151 -6.87 31.58 -15.51
C ALA A 151 -7.43 31.07 -14.17
N GLY A 152 -8.53 30.31 -14.23
CA GLY A 152 -9.15 29.66 -13.08
C GLY A 152 -8.25 28.62 -12.42
N ILE A 153 -7.52 27.84 -13.23
CA ILE A 153 -6.52 26.85 -12.78
C ILE A 153 -5.43 27.54 -11.97
N PHE A 154 -4.81 28.59 -12.52
CA PHE A 154 -3.73 29.30 -11.83
C PHE A 154 -4.23 30.05 -10.58
N SER A 155 -5.46 30.56 -10.57
CA SER A 155 -6.06 31.14 -9.35
C SER A 155 -6.28 30.07 -8.26
N LYS A 156 -6.88 28.92 -8.61
CA LYS A 156 -7.09 27.81 -7.66
C LYS A 156 -5.78 27.31 -7.07
N LEU A 157 -4.71 27.24 -7.87
CA LEU A 157 -3.37 26.87 -7.39
C LEU A 157 -2.81 27.93 -6.44
N LYS A 158 -2.86 29.22 -6.80
CA LYS A 158 -2.41 30.32 -5.95
C LYS A 158 -3.02 30.26 -4.54
N ASP A 159 -4.31 29.99 -4.48
CA ASP A 159 -5.08 29.99 -3.23
C ASP A 159 -4.90 28.69 -2.41
N SER A 160 -4.27 27.64 -2.96
CA SER A 160 -4.10 26.33 -2.31
C SER A 160 -2.67 25.80 -2.21
N VAL A 161 -1.69 26.41 -2.89
CA VAL A 161 -0.32 25.85 -3.01
C VAL A 161 0.38 25.59 -1.67
N PHE A 162 0.23 26.46 -0.67
CA PHE A 162 0.82 26.23 0.66
C PHE A 162 0.15 25.09 1.46
N GLY A 163 -1.08 24.71 1.12
CA GLY A 163 -1.73 23.51 1.65
C GLY A 163 -1.33 22.23 0.91
N LEU A 164 -0.97 22.36 -0.38
CA LEU A 164 -0.57 21.25 -1.24
C LEU A 164 0.95 20.94 -1.21
N VAL A 165 1.77 21.92 -0.84
CA VAL A 165 3.23 21.85 -0.87
C VAL A 165 3.78 22.39 0.46
N GLN A 166 4.11 21.49 1.38
CA GLN A 166 4.57 21.82 2.74
C GLN A 166 6.00 22.39 2.82
N GLN A 167 6.72 22.44 1.69
CA GLN A 167 8.04 23.05 1.57
C GLN A 167 7.98 24.21 0.58
N GLU A 168 9.02 25.05 0.56
CA GLU A 168 9.19 26.08 -0.45
C GLU A 168 9.10 25.48 -1.87
N PRO A 169 8.09 25.88 -2.69
CA PRO A 169 7.83 25.31 -4.01
C PRO A 169 8.84 25.83 -5.05
N THR A 170 8.78 25.28 -6.26
CA THR A 170 9.50 25.86 -7.41
C THR A 170 8.93 27.24 -7.80
N PRO A 171 9.73 28.14 -8.41
CA PRO A 171 9.32 29.51 -8.72
C PRO A 171 8.04 29.63 -9.55
N ASP A 172 7.84 28.74 -10.52
CA ASP A 172 6.61 28.59 -11.32
C ASP A 172 5.33 28.42 -10.51
N LEU A 173 5.39 27.70 -9.38
CA LEU A 173 4.31 27.47 -8.43
C LEU A 173 4.23 28.52 -7.31
N SER A 174 5.04 29.58 -7.34
CA SER A 174 4.93 30.66 -6.37
C SER A 174 3.59 31.42 -6.52
N PRO A 175 2.98 31.93 -5.42
CA PRO A 175 1.71 32.67 -5.51
C PRO A 175 1.78 33.90 -6.42
N ASP A 176 2.93 34.57 -6.53
CA ASP A 176 3.14 35.68 -7.46
C ASP A 176 3.21 35.23 -8.92
N ALA A 177 3.84 34.09 -9.21
CA ALA A 177 3.88 33.52 -10.56
C ALA A 177 2.48 33.11 -11.01
N LEU A 178 1.78 32.34 -10.17
CA LEU A 178 0.41 31.88 -10.41
C LEU A 178 -0.58 33.04 -10.55
N SER A 179 -0.47 34.08 -9.72
CA SER A 179 -1.31 35.29 -9.87
C SER A 179 -1.02 36.06 -11.16
N SER A 180 0.24 36.12 -11.59
CA SER A 180 0.65 36.80 -12.83
C SER A 180 0.19 36.04 -14.07
N LEU A 181 0.32 34.71 -14.07
CA LEU A 181 -0.19 33.83 -15.11
C LEU A 181 -1.73 33.92 -15.20
N SER A 182 -2.43 33.87 -14.07
CA SER A 182 -3.90 33.99 -14.04
C SER A 182 -4.36 35.30 -14.70
N LEU A 183 -3.80 36.45 -14.28
CA LEU A 183 -4.12 37.77 -14.86
C LEU A 183 -3.84 37.83 -16.37
N LEU A 184 -2.68 37.33 -16.82
CA LEU A 184 -2.33 37.27 -18.23
C LEU A 184 -3.32 36.43 -19.05
N MET A 185 -3.78 35.31 -18.52
CA MET A 185 -4.78 34.46 -19.17
C MET A 185 -6.14 35.14 -19.28
N VAL A 186 -6.64 35.86 -18.26
CA VAL A 186 -7.91 36.60 -18.41
C VAL A 186 -7.77 37.76 -19.40
N ALA A 187 -6.62 38.44 -19.46
CA ALA A 187 -6.36 39.47 -20.46
C ALA A 187 -6.41 38.90 -21.89
N GLN A 188 -5.82 37.72 -22.13
CA GLN A 188 -5.90 37.00 -23.41
C GLN A 188 -7.32 36.51 -23.75
N ALA A 189 -8.13 36.15 -22.75
CA ALA A 189 -9.56 35.87 -22.94
C ALA A 189 -10.37 37.12 -23.31
N GLN A 190 -10.09 38.28 -22.70
CA GLN A 190 -10.74 39.55 -23.06
C GLN A 190 -10.31 40.01 -24.46
N GLU A 191 -9.07 39.73 -24.88
CA GLU A 191 -8.59 39.93 -26.26
C GLU A 191 -9.37 39.09 -27.27
N SER A 192 -9.60 37.79 -27.03
CA SER A 192 -10.38 36.97 -27.98
C SER A 192 -11.84 37.39 -28.07
N VAL A 193 -12.43 37.88 -26.96
CA VAL A 193 -13.76 38.53 -26.98
C VAL A 193 -13.75 39.83 -27.80
N TYR A 194 -12.70 40.66 -27.71
CA TYR A 194 -12.54 41.83 -28.59
C TYR A 194 -12.45 41.43 -30.06
N ILE A 195 -11.61 40.44 -30.40
CA ILE A 195 -11.43 39.97 -31.79
C ILE A 195 -12.78 39.51 -32.36
N LYS A 196 -13.59 38.78 -31.57
CA LYS A 196 -14.94 38.40 -31.98
C LYS A 196 -15.86 39.61 -32.16
N ALA A 197 -15.93 40.52 -31.19
CA ALA A 197 -16.77 41.71 -31.27
C ALA A 197 -16.43 42.61 -32.48
N SER A 198 -15.14 42.73 -32.80
CA SER A 198 -14.64 43.48 -33.97
C SER A 198 -15.01 42.80 -35.29
N ARG A 199 -14.96 41.46 -35.34
CA ARG A 199 -15.39 40.65 -36.49
C ARG A 199 -16.90 40.71 -36.71
N ASP A 200 -17.67 40.69 -35.62
CA ASP A 200 -19.13 40.85 -35.59
C ASP A 200 -19.58 42.26 -35.98
N LYS A 201 -18.64 43.21 -36.17
CA LYS A 201 -18.87 44.63 -36.46
C LYS A 201 -19.81 45.29 -35.44
N MET A 202 -19.60 45.00 -34.15
CA MET A 202 -20.34 45.66 -33.07
C MET A 202 -20.14 47.19 -33.13
N LYS A 203 -21.14 47.96 -32.66
CA LYS A 203 -21.09 49.43 -32.63
C LYS A 203 -19.81 49.95 -31.95
N PRO A 204 -19.23 51.09 -32.39
CA PRO A 204 -18.00 51.65 -31.80
C PRO A 204 -18.06 51.80 -30.27
N SER A 205 -19.19 52.26 -29.72
CA SER A 205 -19.41 52.37 -28.27
C SER A 205 -19.28 51.04 -27.51
N SER A 206 -19.53 49.89 -28.15
CA SER A 206 -19.29 48.56 -27.57
C SER A 206 -17.81 48.17 -27.67
N LEU A 207 -17.20 48.36 -28.84
CA LEU A 207 -15.78 48.02 -29.08
C LEU A 207 -14.84 48.82 -28.17
N LEU A 208 -15.13 50.11 -27.98
CA LEU A 208 -14.53 51.01 -26.99
C LEU A 208 -14.45 50.34 -25.61
N LYS A 209 -15.59 49.87 -25.08
CA LYS A 209 -15.67 49.35 -23.70
C LYS A 209 -14.91 48.03 -23.53
N ILE A 210 -14.92 47.19 -24.56
CA ILE A 210 -14.23 45.89 -24.54
C ILE A 210 -12.71 46.10 -24.64
N ALA A 211 -12.25 46.99 -25.54
CA ALA A 211 -10.84 47.34 -25.70
C ALA A 211 -10.27 48.09 -24.48
N ALA A 212 -11.02 49.05 -23.92
CA ALA A 212 -10.63 49.80 -22.73
C ALA A 212 -10.42 48.89 -21.50
N GLN A 213 -11.25 47.83 -21.37
CA GLN A 213 -11.05 46.80 -20.36
C GLN A 213 -9.84 45.91 -20.68
N CYS A 214 -9.66 45.51 -21.94
CA CYS A 214 -8.52 44.69 -22.37
C CYS A 214 -7.17 45.37 -22.05
N SER A 215 -7.07 46.67 -22.31
CA SER A 215 -5.91 47.51 -21.98
C SER A 215 -5.62 47.55 -20.46
N GLU A 216 -6.65 47.67 -19.62
CA GLU A 216 -6.49 47.63 -18.16
C GLU A 216 -6.00 46.24 -17.69
N MET A 217 -6.56 45.15 -18.22
CA MET A 217 -6.21 43.79 -17.79
C MET A 217 -4.77 43.42 -18.19
N TYR A 218 -4.30 43.87 -19.36
CA TYR A 218 -2.87 43.77 -19.70
C TYR A 218 -1.99 44.67 -18.82
N SER A 219 -2.47 45.85 -18.42
CA SER A 219 -1.76 46.74 -17.50
C SER A 219 -1.66 46.16 -16.08
N GLU A 220 -2.69 45.44 -15.62
CA GLU A 220 -2.70 44.71 -14.34
C GLU A 220 -1.78 43.48 -14.37
N ALA A 221 -1.85 42.68 -15.45
CA ALA A 221 -0.93 41.57 -15.69
C ALA A 221 0.53 42.04 -15.71
N LEU A 222 0.83 43.15 -16.42
CA LEU A 222 2.16 43.75 -16.48
C LEU A 222 2.68 44.16 -15.09
N LYS A 223 1.85 44.85 -14.29
CA LYS A 223 2.21 45.22 -12.90
C LYS A 223 2.57 43.99 -12.06
N SER A 224 1.83 42.89 -12.20
CA SER A 224 2.13 41.64 -11.48
C SER A 224 3.40 40.96 -12.00
N MET A 225 3.56 40.84 -13.33
CA MET A 225 4.74 40.23 -13.96
C MET A 225 6.04 41.00 -13.67
N CYS A 226 5.97 42.31 -13.46
CA CYS A 226 7.12 43.16 -13.14
C CYS A 226 7.48 43.23 -11.65
N LYS A 227 6.82 42.48 -10.76
CA LYS A 227 7.27 42.29 -9.37
C LYS A 227 8.65 41.63 -9.34
N ASP A 228 9.57 42.12 -8.52
CA ASP A 228 10.95 41.61 -8.50
C ASP A 228 11.06 40.14 -8.05
N SER A 229 10.04 39.59 -7.37
CA SER A 229 9.89 38.16 -7.05
C SER A 229 9.79 37.24 -8.26
N VAL A 230 9.26 37.72 -9.40
CA VAL A 230 8.98 36.89 -10.60
C VAL A 230 9.52 37.46 -11.91
N LYS A 231 9.86 38.75 -11.96
CA LYS A 231 10.35 39.47 -13.15
C LYS A 231 11.54 38.81 -13.86
N GLY A 232 12.41 38.12 -13.13
CA GLY A 232 13.55 37.38 -13.69
C GLY A 232 13.23 36.01 -14.29
N MET A 233 12.03 35.47 -14.05
CA MET A 233 11.61 34.13 -14.45
C MET A 233 11.09 34.08 -15.90
N TRP A 234 10.34 35.10 -16.31
CA TRP A 234 9.69 35.18 -17.63
C TRP A 234 10.68 35.16 -18.80
N ASP A 235 10.20 34.87 -20.01
CA ASP A 235 11.01 35.08 -21.21
C ASP A 235 11.11 36.56 -21.56
N LYS A 236 12.27 36.94 -22.13
CA LYS A 236 12.63 38.35 -22.40
C LYS A 236 11.64 39.07 -23.31
N GLU A 237 10.89 38.34 -24.12
CA GLU A 237 9.87 38.87 -25.04
C GLU A 237 8.50 39.06 -24.38
N TRP A 238 8.20 38.37 -23.26
CA TRP A 238 6.86 38.42 -22.64
C TRP A 238 6.50 39.81 -22.13
N ILE A 239 7.41 40.47 -21.40
CA ILE A 239 7.18 41.81 -20.86
C ILE A 239 6.98 42.85 -22.00
N PRO A 240 7.81 42.91 -23.05
CA PRO A 240 7.54 43.72 -24.24
C PRO A 240 6.21 43.42 -24.93
N ILE A 241 5.86 42.14 -25.16
CA ILE A 241 4.61 41.75 -25.83
C ILE A 241 3.37 42.17 -25.03
N VAL A 242 3.40 41.99 -23.69
CA VAL A 242 2.32 42.40 -22.79
C VAL A 242 2.20 43.93 -22.74
N THR A 243 3.34 44.64 -22.72
CA THR A 243 3.37 46.11 -22.78
C THR A 243 2.77 46.63 -24.08
N ALA A 244 3.18 46.07 -25.22
CA ALA A 244 2.65 46.41 -26.54
C ALA A 244 1.13 46.15 -26.61
N LYS A 245 0.65 44.96 -26.23
CA LYS A 245 -0.79 44.65 -26.19
C LYS A 245 -1.58 45.62 -25.33
N GLY A 246 -1.09 45.96 -24.13
CA GLY A 246 -1.72 46.95 -23.26
C GLY A 246 -1.87 48.32 -23.93
N MET A 247 -0.81 48.80 -24.60
CA MET A 247 -0.79 50.06 -25.35
C MET A 247 -1.69 50.01 -26.60
N ALA A 248 -1.65 48.95 -27.39
CA ALA A 248 -2.45 48.77 -28.60
C ALA A 248 -3.96 48.73 -28.28
N PHE A 249 -4.38 48.00 -27.25
CA PHE A 249 -5.79 48.02 -26.83
C PHE A 249 -6.21 49.38 -26.24
N GLY A 250 -5.28 50.13 -25.64
CA GLY A 250 -5.51 51.52 -25.23
C GLY A 250 -5.73 52.44 -26.44
N ALA A 251 -4.88 52.33 -27.45
CA ALA A 251 -5.00 53.05 -28.72
C ALA A 251 -6.34 52.73 -29.44
N LEU A 252 -6.70 51.45 -29.54
CA LEU A 252 -7.96 51.00 -30.13
C LEU A 252 -9.17 51.53 -29.35
N ALA A 253 -9.10 51.56 -28.01
CA ALA A 253 -10.17 52.13 -27.20
C ALA A 253 -10.35 53.64 -27.44
N GLN A 254 -9.27 54.40 -27.59
CA GLN A 254 -9.34 55.83 -27.97
C GLN A 254 -9.81 56.03 -29.42
N PHE A 255 -9.44 55.14 -30.35
CA PHE A 255 -9.92 55.16 -31.73
C PHE A 255 -11.45 54.98 -31.82
N TYR A 256 -12.03 53.97 -31.16
CA TYR A 256 -13.49 53.81 -31.14
C TYR A 256 -14.22 54.89 -30.34
N ALA A 257 -13.56 55.51 -29.36
CA ALA A 257 -14.07 56.71 -28.70
C ALA A 257 -14.07 57.94 -29.62
N ALA A 258 -13.09 58.05 -30.53
CA ALA A 258 -13.08 59.10 -31.55
C ALA A 258 -14.15 58.88 -32.62
N GLU A 259 -14.36 57.66 -33.11
CA GLU A 259 -15.46 57.36 -34.03
C GLU A 259 -16.83 57.56 -33.36
N TYR A 260 -16.96 57.32 -32.04
CA TYR A 260 -18.16 57.71 -31.30
C TYR A 260 -18.31 59.24 -31.14
N ALA A 261 -17.23 59.99 -30.94
CA ALA A 261 -17.27 61.46 -30.93
C ALA A 261 -17.68 62.04 -32.30
N LYS A 262 -17.21 61.44 -33.39
CA LYS A 262 -17.60 61.73 -34.77
C LYS A 262 -19.08 61.46 -35.05
N ASP A 263 -19.60 60.31 -34.61
CA ASP A 263 -21.03 59.97 -34.69
C ASP A 263 -21.90 61.02 -33.98
N ASN A 264 -21.38 61.64 -32.91
CA ASN A 264 -22.04 62.73 -32.15
C ASN A 264 -21.66 64.14 -32.64
N GLN A 265 -20.95 64.29 -33.76
CA GLN A 265 -20.52 65.57 -34.35
C GLN A 265 -19.62 66.45 -33.44
N THR A 266 -18.79 65.84 -32.59
CA THR A 266 -17.78 66.52 -31.76
C THR A 266 -16.38 66.25 -32.30
N PHE A 267 -15.98 67.01 -33.32
CA PHE A 267 -14.76 66.82 -34.11
C PHE A 267 -13.49 67.23 -33.35
N GLY A 268 -13.59 68.21 -32.43
CA GLY A 268 -12.52 68.65 -31.55
C GLY A 268 -12.15 67.62 -30.49
N GLU A 269 -13.09 66.80 -30.03
CA GLU A 269 -12.82 65.60 -29.23
C GLU A 269 -12.27 64.45 -30.11
N GLN A 270 -12.87 64.20 -31.29
CA GLN A 270 -12.41 63.16 -32.22
C GLN A 270 -10.91 63.30 -32.54
N ILE A 271 -10.45 64.48 -32.96
CA ILE A 271 -9.05 64.74 -33.30
C ILE A 271 -8.13 64.54 -32.09
N SER A 272 -8.56 64.98 -30.90
CA SER A 272 -7.79 64.85 -29.67
C SER A 272 -7.57 63.38 -29.29
N ARG A 273 -8.62 62.55 -29.38
CA ARG A 273 -8.53 61.11 -29.15
C ARG A 273 -7.73 60.37 -30.22
N LEU A 274 -7.86 60.75 -31.49
CA LEU A 274 -7.06 60.16 -32.59
C LEU A 274 -5.56 60.47 -32.47
N LYS A 275 -5.19 61.67 -32.00
CA LYS A 275 -3.78 62.03 -31.73
C LYS A 275 -3.18 61.15 -30.65
N GLU A 276 -3.89 60.93 -29.55
CA GLU A 276 -3.43 60.00 -28.49
C GLU A 276 -3.45 58.54 -28.95
N ALA A 277 -4.44 58.12 -29.73
CA ALA A 277 -4.49 56.77 -30.31
C ALA A 277 -3.28 56.48 -31.19
N SER A 278 -2.90 57.39 -32.10
CA SER A 278 -1.71 57.23 -32.95
C SER A 278 -0.43 57.16 -32.11
N LYS A 279 -0.30 58.03 -31.10
CA LYS A 279 0.85 58.04 -30.17
C LYS A 279 0.99 56.73 -29.40
N LEU A 280 -0.11 56.20 -28.84
CA LEU A 280 -0.10 54.92 -28.12
C LEU A 280 0.17 53.73 -29.06
N MET A 281 -0.29 53.76 -30.30
CA MET A 281 -0.05 52.70 -31.28
C MET A 281 1.41 52.67 -31.76
N ASP A 282 2.01 53.84 -32.02
CA ASP A 282 3.43 53.93 -32.37
C ASP A 282 4.34 53.52 -31.18
N GLN A 283 3.95 53.85 -29.94
CA GLN A 283 4.62 53.33 -28.75
C GLN A 283 4.50 51.80 -28.65
N SER A 284 3.31 51.22 -28.86
CA SER A 284 3.11 49.76 -28.91
C SER A 284 4.04 49.08 -29.90
N ILE A 285 4.11 49.59 -31.13
CA ILE A 285 4.93 49.02 -32.22
C ILE A 285 6.44 49.11 -31.91
N SER A 286 6.87 50.10 -31.12
CA SER A 286 8.27 50.17 -30.64
C SER A 286 8.64 49.06 -29.65
N TYR A 287 7.67 48.51 -28.92
CA TYR A 287 7.86 47.33 -28.05
C TYR A 287 7.66 46.00 -28.79
N TYR A 288 6.80 45.96 -29.82
CA TYR A 288 6.55 44.77 -30.62
C TYR A 288 6.14 45.11 -32.07
N SER A 289 7.10 45.02 -32.99
CA SER A 289 6.92 45.42 -34.40
C SER A 289 5.96 44.54 -35.22
N ASN A 290 5.63 43.34 -34.73
CA ASN A 290 5.01 42.28 -35.53
C ASN A 290 3.48 42.16 -35.31
N GLY A 291 2.84 43.21 -34.77
CA GLY A 291 1.40 43.25 -34.55
C GLY A 291 0.81 44.66 -34.71
N PHE A 292 -0.50 44.73 -34.90
CA PHE A 292 -1.29 45.98 -34.99
C PHE A 292 -0.91 46.95 -36.12
N SER A 293 -0.27 46.46 -37.19
CA SER A 293 0.16 47.27 -38.33
C SER A 293 -1.00 47.73 -39.23
N GLU A 294 -1.99 46.86 -39.47
CA GLU A 294 -3.24 47.20 -40.19
C GLU A 294 -4.00 48.31 -39.44
N GLU A 295 -4.08 48.21 -38.11
CA GLU A 295 -4.75 49.14 -37.23
C GLU A 295 -4.02 50.48 -37.10
N ASN A 296 -2.68 50.52 -37.09
CA ASN A 296 -1.93 51.78 -37.07
C ASN A 296 -2.17 52.60 -38.35
N VAL A 297 -2.18 51.93 -39.52
CA VAL A 297 -2.50 52.59 -40.80
C VAL A 297 -3.93 53.13 -40.79
N LEU A 298 -4.89 52.39 -40.23
CA LEU A 298 -6.28 52.85 -40.08
C LEU A 298 -6.39 54.07 -39.16
N ILE A 299 -5.74 54.06 -38.00
CA ILE A 299 -5.75 55.17 -37.03
C ILE A 299 -5.15 56.43 -37.66
N LYS A 300 -3.99 56.32 -38.33
CA LYS A 300 -3.31 57.46 -38.97
C LYS A 300 -4.12 58.06 -40.11
N LYS A 301 -4.64 57.23 -41.02
CA LYS A 301 -5.54 57.69 -42.09
C LYS A 301 -6.79 58.38 -41.52
N SER A 302 -7.33 57.88 -40.43
CA SER A 302 -8.51 58.48 -39.77
C SER A 302 -8.18 59.82 -39.11
N LEU A 303 -6.99 59.95 -38.50
CA LEU A 303 -6.47 61.20 -37.96
C LEU A 303 -6.24 62.25 -39.06
N GLU A 304 -5.58 61.88 -40.16
CA GLU A 304 -5.36 62.74 -41.33
C GLU A 304 -6.67 63.25 -41.92
N THR A 305 -7.67 62.36 -42.04
CA THR A 305 -9.01 62.71 -42.54
C THR A 305 -9.73 63.67 -41.58
N ALA A 306 -9.78 63.35 -40.28
CA ALA A 306 -10.46 64.17 -39.28
C ALA A 306 -9.83 65.57 -39.14
N VAL A 307 -8.49 65.66 -39.14
CA VAL A 307 -7.78 66.95 -39.13
C VAL A 307 -8.11 67.74 -40.38
N LYS A 308 -8.03 67.14 -41.57
CA LYS A 308 -8.38 67.81 -42.83
C LYS A 308 -9.82 68.32 -42.84
N ASP A 309 -10.79 67.49 -42.47
CA ASP A 309 -12.20 67.89 -42.50
C ASP A 309 -12.50 68.99 -41.47
N ASN A 310 -11.79 69.01 -40.34
CA ASN A 310 -11.88 70.13 -39.39
C ASN A 310 -11.20 71.41 -39.87
N ASP A 311 -10.02 71.29 -40.49
CA ASP A 311 -9.24 72.45 -40.97
C ASP A 311 -9.84 73.11 -42.23
N PHE A 312 -10.73 72.41 -42.96
CA PHE A 312 -11.42 72.94 -44.16
C PHE A 312 -12.94 73.11 -44.01
N ILE A 313 -13.61 72.41 -43.09
CA ILE A 313 -15.07 72.42 -42.95
C ILE A 313 -15.47 72.89 -41.54
N TYR A 314 -15.21 72.09 -40.50
CA TYR A 314 -15.87 72.28 -39.20
C TYR A 314 -15.26 73.38 -38.32
N HIS A 315 -13.95 73.63 -38.44
CA HIS A 315 -13.18 74.62 -37.67
C HIS A 315 -13.35 74.52 -36.15
N GLU A 316 -13.66 73.32 -35.63
CA GLU A 316 -13.88 73.09 -34.19
C GLU A 316 -12.55 73.16 -33.43
N ARG A 317 -12.60 73.74 -32.22
CA ARG A 317 -11.42 73.85 -31.35
C ARG A 317 -11.07 72.48 -30.75
N VAL A 318 -9.95 71.91 -31.18
CA VAL A 318 -9.41 70.67 -30.61
C VAL A 318 -9.23 70.80 -29.10
N VAL A 319 -9.85 69.86 -28.36
CA VAL A 319 -9.89 69.82 -26.89
C VAL A 319 -8.60 69.22 -26.34
N GLU A 320 -8.09 69.68 -25.18
CA GLU A 320 -6.92 69.04 -24.57
C GLU A 320 -7.29 67.66 -24.04
N PHE A 321 -6.55 66.62 -24.42
CA PHE A 321 -6.80 65.22 -24.04
C PHE A 321 -7.01 65.02 -22.52
N LYS A 322 -6.29 65.76 -21.67
CA LYS A 322 -6.44 65.67 -20.20
C LYS A 322 -7.81 66.10 -19.67
N SER A 323 -8.57 66.87 -20.44
CA SER A 323 -9.91 67.35 -20.08
C SER A 323 -11.05 66.45 -20.59
N LEU A 324 -10.72 65.41 -21.36
CA LEU A 324 -11.70 64.47 -21.90
C LEU A 324 -12.18 63.44 -20.85
N PRO A 325 -13.43 62.96 -20.94
CA PRO A 325 -13.92 61.94 -20.03
C PRO A 325 -13.19 60.60 -20.21
N LEU A 326 -12.99 59.91 -19.08
CA LEU A 326 -12.41 58.57 -19.01
C LEU A 326 -13.26 57.56 -19.78
N LEU A 327 -12.61 56.58 -20.41
CA LEU A 327 -13.29 55.54 -21.17
C LEU A 327 -14.05 54.59 -20.25
N GLN A 328 -15.32 54.34 -20.58
CA GLN A 328 -16.11 53.25 -19.99
C GLN A 328 -15.47 51.89 -20.33
N LYS A 329 -15.56 50.92 -19.42
CA LYS A 329 -14.95 49.59 -19.54
C LYS A 329 -16.01 48.49 -19.34
N ILE A 330 -15.86 47.33 -19.97
CA ILE A 330 -16.72 46.15 -19.71
C ILE A 330 -15.91 44.84 -19.63
N CYS A 331 -15.93 44.22 -18.46
CA CYS A 331 -15.36 42.91 -18.18
C CYS A 331 -16.30 41.80 -18.67
N LEU A 332 -15.86 41.05 -19.69
CA LEU A 332 -16.61 39.95 -20.29
C LEU A 332 -15.90 38.59 -20.08
N ALA A 333 -14.58 38.60 -19.85
CA ALA A 333 -13.82 37.42 -19.42
C ALA A 333 -13.48 37.47 -17.93
N LYS A 334 -13.58 36.32 -17.23
CA LYS A 334 -13.22 36.13 -15.80
C LYS A 334 -12.58 34.75 -15.58
N PRO A 335 -11.80 34.53 -14.50
CA PRO A 335 -11.34 33.19 -14.13
C PRO A 335 -12.52 32.23 -13.90
N SER A 336 -12.48 31.04 -14.49
CA SER A 336 -13.50 30.00 -14.29
C SER A 336 -13.37 29.34 -12.91
N THR A 337 -14.47 29.16 -12.19
CA THR A 337 -14.51 28.38 -10.94
C THR A 337 -14.36 26.89 -11.21
N ILE A 338 -13.46 26.19 -10.49
CA ILE A 338 -13.16 24.76 -10.72
C ILE A 338 -13.66 23.90 -9.55
N SER A 339 -14.90 23.45 -9.68
CA SER A 339 -15.62 22.56 -8.77
C SER A 339 -15.86 21.19 -9.41
N GLY A 340 -15.51 20.10 -8.71
CA GLY A 340 -15.64 18.73 -9.22
C GLY A 340 -14.53 18.35 -10.22
N PRO A 341 -14.70 17.21 -10.93
CA PRO A 341 -13.75 16.74 -11.94
C PRO A 341 -13.58 17.72 -13.11
N ILE A 342 -12.36 17.84 -13.62
CA ILE A 342 -11.98 18.71 -14.75
C ILE A 342 -12.28 18.02 -16.09
N SER A 343 -12.17 16.68 -16.13
CA SER A 343 -12.43 15.88 -17.32
C SER A 343 -13.92 15.62 -17.56
N ALA A 344 -14.33 15.72 -18.83
CA ALA A 344 -15.69 15.40 -19.23
C ALA A 344 -15.94 13.89 -19.13
N ARG A 345 -17.00 13.49 -18.42
CA ARG A 345 -17.36 12.08 -18.15
C ARG A 345 -16.27 11.32 -17.38
N PHE A 346 -15.70 11.94 -16.34
CA PHE A 346 -14.84 11.25 -15.38
C PHE A 346 -15.52 9.98 -14.85
N LYS A 347 -14.74 8.89 -14.78
CA LYS A 347 -15.08 7.64 -14.10
C LYS A 347 -13.91 7.30 -13.19
N ASP A 348 -14.17 7.09 -11.91
CA ASP A 348 -13.15 6.60 -10.98
C ASP A 348 -12.86 5.11 -11.26
N MET A 349 -11.63 4.78 -11.61
CA MET A 349 -11.17 3.39 -11.74
C MET A 349 -11.20 2.65 -10.40
N PHE A 350 -11.04 3.36 -9.29
CA PHE A 350 -10.99 2.80 -7.95
C PHE A 350 -12.35 2.86 -7.24
N GLU A 351 -13.46 2.99 -7.98
CA GLU A 351 -14.82 3.14 -7.41
C GLU A 351 -15.13 2.08 -6.33
N SER A 352 -14.73 0.82 -6.57
CA SER A 352 -14.88 -0.32 -5.66
C SER A 352 -13.90 -0.38 -4.48
N LEU A 353 -12.87 0.47 -4.44
CA LEU A 353 -11.89 0.51 -3.34
C LEU A 353 -12.46 1.32 -2.16
N VAL A 354 -12.80 0.61 -1.08
CA VAL A 354 -13.28 1.19 0.17
C VAL A 354 -12.14 1.95 0.88
N PRO A 355 -12.32 3.22 1.31
CA PRO A 355 -11.29 4.00 2.00
C PRO A 355 -10.75 3.33 3.27
N VAL A 356 -9.46 3.51 3.57
CA VAL A 356 -8.81 2.92 4.77
C VAL A 356 -9.54 3.27 6.08
N ALA A 357 -10.07 4.49 6.21
CA ALA A 357 -10.86 4.90 7.37
C ALA A 357 -12.14 4.05 7.56
N VAL A 358 -12.80 3.68 6.45
CA VAL A 358 -13.98 2.81 6.46
C VAL A 358 -13.57 1.35 6.75
N GLN A 359 -12.45 0.88 6.21
CA GLN A 359 -11.92 -0.46 6.53
C GLN A 359 -11.62 -0.62 8.03
N ASN A 360 -11.01 0.39 8.65
CA ASN A 360 -10.76 0.41 10.09
C ASN A 360 -12.07 0.41 10.89
N ALA A 361 -13.05 1.23 10.49
CA ALA A 361 -14.37 1.25 11.13
C ALA A 361 -15.13 -0.09 11.00
N LEU A 362 -15.02 -0.77 9.86
CA LEU A 362 -15.58 -2.11 9.64
C LEU A 362 -14.94 -3.17 10.55
N ALA A 363 -13.61 -3.14 10.70
CA ALA A 363 -12.90 -4.04 11.62
C ALA A 363 -13.31 -3.79 13.10
N THR A 364 -13.44 -2.52 13.50
CA THR A 364 -13.90 -2.12 14.83
C THR A 364 -15.36 -2.51 15.06
N PHE A 365 -16.24 -2.36 14.07
CA PHE A 365 -17.63 -2.81 14.11
C PHE A 365 -17.74 -4.33 14.28
N GLU A 366 -17.00 -5.12 13.50
CA GLU A 366 -16.97 -6.58 13.63
C GLU A 366 -16.44 -7.02 15.00
N THR A 367 -15.41 -6.36 15.54
CA THR A 367 -14.93 -6.62 16.91
C THR A 367 -16.05 -6.40 17.92
N ARG A 368 -16.66 -5.19 17.95
CA ARG A 368 -17.76 -4.85 18.87
C ARG A 368 -18.97 -5.79 18.76
N LYS A 369 -19.29 -6.23 17.54
CA LYS A 369 -20.35 -7.20 17.25
C LYS A 369 -20.03 -8.58 17.83
N ASN A 370 -18.79 -9.04 17.66
CA ASN A 370 -18.35 -10.33 18.20
C ASN A 370 -18.22 -10.31 19.72
N ASP A 371 -17.81 -9.19 20.33
CA ASP A 371 -17.82 -8.99 21.78
C ASP A 371 -19.24 -9.12 22.37
N VAL A 372 -20.23 -8.49 21.73
CA VAL A 372 -21.65 -8.62 22.10
C VAL A 372 -22.11 -10.09 22.06
N VAL A 373 -21.82 -10.81 20.97
CA VAL A 373 -22.13 -12.26 20.87
C VAL A 373 -21.44 -13.05 21.98
N ASN A 374 -20.16 -12.80 22.24
CA ASN A 374 -19.37 -13.53 23.22
C ASN A 374 -19.88 -13.30 24.65
N ILE A 375 -20.29 -12.08 25.00
CA ILE A 375 -20.90 -11.75 26.31
C ILE A 375 -22.20 -12.56 26.51
N ASP A 376 -23.12 -12.49 25.55
CA ASP A 376 -24.44 -13.12 25.71
C ASP A 376 -24.35 -14.66 25.69
N VAL A 377 -23.45 -15.23 24.87
CA VAL A 377 -23.15 -16.66 24.86
C VAL A 377 -22.48 -17.12 26.16
N SER A 378 -21.53 -16.35 26.70
CA SER A 378 -20.87 -16.69 27.97
C SER A 378 -21.87 -16.68 29.13
N ARG A 379 -22.75 -15.68 29.17
CA ARG A 379 -23.84 -15.58 30.16
C ARG A 379 -24.80 -16.77 30.09
N MET A 380 -25.21 -17.21 28.90
CA MET A 380 -26.04 -18.42 28.75
C MET A 380 -25.32 -19.70 29.24
N ARG A 381 -24.01 -19.82 28.97
CA ARG A 381 -23.20 -20.97 29.39
C ARG A 381 -23.00 -21.02 30.90
N GLU A 382 -22.73 -19.89 31.54
CA GLU A 382 -22.62 -19.75 33.00
C GLU A 382 -23.94 -20.15 33.70
N TYR A 383 -25.09 -19.62 33.23
CA TYR A 383 -26.38 -19.99 33.80
C TYR A 383 -26.74 -21.47 33.57
N ASN A 384 -26.36 -22.06 32.43
CA ASN A 384 -26.47 -23.50 32.19
C ASN A 384 -25.59 -24.32 33.16
N GLN A 385 -24.38 -23.87 33.48
CA GLN A 385 -23.50 -24.52 34.45
C GLN A 385 -24.08 -24.46 35.88
N LEU A 386 -24.58 -23.30 36.32
CA LEU A 386 -25.27 -23.14 37.60
C LEU A 386 -26.49 -24.07 37.74
N MET A 387 -27.31 -24.15 36.68
CA MET A 387 -28.46 -25.06 36.62
C MET A 387 -28.05 -26.53 36.71
N ASN A 388 -27.01 -26.95 35.97
CA ASN A 388 -26.48 -28.31 36.02
C ASN A 388 -25.91 -28.65 37.42
N ALA A 389 -25.13 -27.75 38.01
CA ALA A 389 -24.53 -27.95 39.33
C ALA A 389 -25.60 -28.10 40.43
N CYS A 390 -26.67 -27.29 40.37
CA CYS A 390 -27.80 -27.43 41.28
C CYS A 390 -28.50 -28.79 41.10
N LEU A 391 -28.83 -29.21 39.88
CA LEU A 391 -29.45 -30.53 39.65
C LEU A 391 -28.58 -31.71 40.10
N ALA A 392 -27.27 -31.64 39.87
CA ALA A 392 -26.32 -32.65 40.35
C ALA A 392 -26.31 -32.74 41.89
N SER A 393 -26.33 -31.60 42.60
CA SER A 393 -26.41 -31.57 44.07
C SER A 393 -27.69 -32.21 44.62
N LEU A 394 -28.79 -32.10 43.87
CA LEU A 394 -30.11 -32.70 44.17
C LEU A 394 -30.28 -34.13 43.61
N ASN A 395 -29.26 -34.70 42.97
CA ASN A 395 -29.32 -36.01 42.30
C ASN A 395 -30.45 -36.14 41.25
N LEU A 396 -30.86 -35.02 40.64
CA LEU A 396 -31.93 -34.98 39.63
C LEU A 396 -31.35 -35.05 38.21
N PRO A 397 -31.97 -35.79 37.27
CA PRO A 397 -33.23 -36.53 37.40
C PRO A 397 -33.09 -37.94 38.00
N ALA A 398 -31.87 -38.45 38.23
CA ALA A 398 -31.61 -39.87 38.55
C ALA A 398 -32.41 -40.40 39.75
N ALA A 399 -32.60 -39.59 40.79
CA ALA A 399 -33.39 -39.94 41.97
C ALA A 399 -34.89 -40.17 41.68
N LEU A 400 -35.43 -39.70 40.56
CA LEU A 400 -36.83 -39.91 40.13
C LEU A 400 -37.02 -41.24 39.39
N ASP A 401 -36.00 -41.71 38.66
CA ASP A 401 -36.07 -42.96 37.88
C ASP A 401 -35.97 -44.21 38.77
N ASP A 402 -35.18 -44.08 39.84
CA ASP A 402 -35.02 -45.05 40.94
C ASP A 402 -36.35 -45.48 41.60
N VAL A 403 -37.40 -44.64 41.50
CA VAL A 403 -38.71 -44.84 42.15
C VAL A 403 -39.71 -45.63 41.29
N THR A 404 -39.53 -45.62 39.96
CA THR A 404 -40.62 -45.94 39.01
C THR A 404 -40.55 -47.31 38.32
N LYS A 405 -39.44 -48.05 38.37
CA LYS A 405 -39.29 -49.38 37.75
C LYS A 405 -38.42 -50.31 38.58
N GLN A 406 -38.74 -51.61 38.58
CA GLN A 406 -38.02 -52.67 39.31
C GLN A 406 -36.67 -53.05 38.64
N GLU A 407 -35.92 -52.07 38.12
CA GLU A 407 -34.71 -52.31 37.34
C GLU A 407 -33.44 -52.07 38.17
N GLN A 408 -32.51 -53.04 38.13
CA GLN A 408 -31.27 -53.01 38.92
C GLN A 408 -30.40 -51.74 38.67
N CYS A 409 -30.53 -51.13 37.49
CA CYS A 409 -29.88 -49.88 37.09
C CYS A 409 -30.93 -48.94 36.45
N PRO A 410 -31.10 -47.69 36.94
CA PRO A 410 -32.13 -46.76 36.45
C PRO A 410 -32.03 -46.44 34.96
N GLN A 411 -33.17 -46.18 34.31
CA GLN A 411 -33.24 -45.96 32.87
C GLN A 411 -32.35 -44.80 32.39
N SER A 412 -32.36 -43.65 33.07
CA SER A 412 -31.48 -42.51 32.72
C SER A 412 -30.00 -42.83 32.86
N ILE A 413 -29.59 -43.69 33.81
CA ILE A 413 -28.20 -44.14 33.94
C ILE A 413 -27.82 -45.12 32.81
N ARG A 414 -28.76 -45.96 32.35
CA ARG A 414 -28.57 -46.78 31.13
C ARG A 414 -28.44 -45.92 29.88
N GLU A 415 -29.28 -44.90 29.74
CA GLU A 415 -29.25 -43.96 28.61
C GLU A 415 -27.97 -43.12 28.63
N LYS A 416 -27.56 -42.59 29.79
CA LYS A 416 -26.24 -41.96 30.00
C LYS A 416 -25.10 -42.93 29.61
N SER A 417 -25.13 -44.19 30.04
CA SER A 417 -24.12 -45.21 29.68
C SER A 417 -24.12 -45.55 28.19
N ALA A 418 -25.29 -45.61 27.55
CA ALA A 418 -25.42 -45.83 26.11
C ALA A 418 -24.89 -44.64 25.32
N GLN A 419 -25.16 -43.41 25.74
CA GLN A 419 -24.58 -42.20 25.14
C GLN A 419 -23.04 -42.20 25.24
N VAL A 420 -22.46 -42.53 26.40
CA VAL A 420 -20.99 -42.65 26.56
C VAL A 420 -20.42 -43.71 25.61
N LYS A 421 -21.05 -44.89 25.50
CA LYS A 421 -20.63 -45.96 24.58
C LYS A 421 -20.75 -45.56 23.11
N ASN A 422 -21.83 -44.88 22.73
CA ASN A 422 -22.06 -44.41 21.37
C ASN A 422 -21.06 -43.31 20.96
N ASN A 423 -20.60 -42.49 21.92
CA ASN A 423 -19.53 -41.50 21.74
C ASN A 423 -18.13 -42.11 21.97
N GLY A 424 -17.93 -43.40 21.67
CA GLY A 424 -16.63 -44.09 21.67
C GLY A 424 -16.07 -44.49 23.04
N GLY A 425 -16.72 -44.07 24.14
CA GLY A 425 -16.34 -44.41 25.51
C GLY A 425 -14.93 -43.94 25.89
N ILE A 426 -14.36 -44.57 26.92
CA ILE A 426 -13.02 -44.21 27.44
C ILE A 426 -11.90 -44.36 26.39
N THR A 427 -12.10 -45.21 25.38
CA THR A 427 -11.15 -45.41 24.28
C THR A 427 -11.03 -44.16 23.40
N ASP A 428 -12.12 -43.46 23.10
CA ASP A 428 -12.08 -42.19 22.35
C ASP A 428 -11.32 -41.10 23.12
N LEU A 429 -11.61 -40.94 24.42
CA LEU A 429 -10.87 -40.00 25.28
C LEU A 429 -9.38 -40.37 25.34
N THR A 430 -9.05 -41.65 25.50
CA THR A 430 -7.66 -42.13 25.56
C THR A 430 -6.92 -41.88 24.25
N ASN A 431 -7.56 -42.10 23.10
CA ASN A 431 -6.97 -41.82 21.79
C ASN A 431 -6.70 -40.32 21.62
N LYS A 432 -7.68 -39.45 21.91
CA LYS A 432 -7.52 -37.99 21.79
C LYS A 432 -6.46 -37.44 22.73
N LEU A 433 -6.41 -37.93 23.98
CA LEU A 433 -5.37 -37.58 24.94
C LEU A 433 -3.96 -38.00 24.45
N ASN A 434 -3.84 -39.13 23.76
CA ASN A 434 -2.58 -39.57 23.14
C ASN A 434 -2.23 -38.79 21.86
N GLU A 435 -3.20 -38.20 21.16
CA GLU A 435 -2.98 -37.37 19.96
C GLU A 435 -2.50 -35.95 20.29
N LEU A 436 -2.99 -35.34 21.39
CA LEU A 436 -2.65 -33.97 21.77
C LEU A 436 -1.14 -33.67 21.84
N PRO A 437 -0.27 -34.49 22.47
CA PRO A 437 1.18 -34.27 22.45
C PRO A 437 1.79 -34.24 21.05
N GLY A 438 1.25 -35.03 20.10
CA GLY A 438 1.67 -35.02 18.70
C GLY A 438 1.23 -33.75 17.95
N LEU A 439 0.05 -33.21 18.30
CA LEU A 439 -0.45 -31.95 17.76
C LEU A 439 0.31 -30.74 18.34
N TYR A 440 0.61 -30.72 19.64
CA TYR A 440 1.51 -29.73 20.25
C TYR A 440 2.87 -29.73 19.55
N LYS A 441 3.52 -30.91 19.46
CA LYS A 441 4.89 -31.04 18.94
C LYS A 441 5.00 -30.59 17.48
N ARG A 442 4.00 -30.87 16.64
CA ARG A 442 3.96 -30.39 15.25
C ARG A 442 3.96 -28.85 15.18
N ASN A 443 3.20 -28.18 16.02
CA ASN A 443 3.14 -26.72 16.07
C ASN A 443 4.45 -26.12 16.62
N GLU A 444 5.06 -26.76 17.62
CA GLU A 444 6.36 -26.40 18.18
C GLU A 444 7.50 -26.55 17.14
N GLU A 445 7.52 -27.63 16.37
CA GLU A 445 8.49 -27.88 15.29
C GLU A 445 8.44 -26.77 14.21
N ILE A 446 7.24 -26.33 13.79
CA ILE A 446 7.08 -25.22 12.85
C ILE A 446 7.65 -23.92 13.43
N LEU A 447 7.35 -23.58 14.68
CA LEU A 447 7.86 -22.37 15.36
C LEU A 447 9.39 -22.40 15.55
N ASN A 448 9.96 -23.57 15.78
CA ASN A 448 11.40 -23.77 15.91
C ASN A 448 12.10 -23.62 14.55
N GLU A 449 11.53 -24.16 13.47
CA GLU A 449 12.06 -23.96 12.11
C GLU A 449 11.98 -22.49 11.66
N CYS A 450 10.87 -21.80 11.94
CA CYS A 450 10.76 -20.35 11.73
C CYS A 450 11.84 -19.56 12.49
N SER A 451 12.13 -19.96 13.74
CA SER A 451 13.19 -19.36 14.55
C SER A 451 14.58 -19.60 13.96
N ARG A 452 14.80 -20.79 13.39
CA ARG A 452 16.06 -21.18 12.73
C ARG A 452 16.30 -20.35 11.48
N LEU A 453 15.32 -20.24 10.58
CA LEU A 453 15.45 -19.48 9.33
C LEU A 453 15.86 -18.02 9.56
N LEU A 454 15.26 -17.34 10.54
CA LEU A 454 15.63 -15.97 10.91
C LEU A 454 17.03 -15.88 11.54
N LYS A 455 17.41 -16.88 12.34
CA LYS A 455 18.73 -16.94 12.98
C LYS A 455 19.84 -17.14 11.92
N ASP A 456 19.66 -18.10 11.03
CA ASP A 456 20.65 -18.47 10.01
C ASP A 456 20.88 -17.30 9.02
N GLU A 457 19.83 -16.53 8.68
CA GLU A 457 19.97 -15.31 7.87
C GLU A 457 20.69 -14.19 8.65
N LYS A 458 20.36 -13.97 9.94
CA LYS A 458 21.07 -12.97 10.77
C LYS A 458 22.55 -13.30 10.92
N GLU A 459 22.90 -14.55 11.27
CA GLU A 459 24.30 -14.97 11.40
C GLU A 459 25.04 -14.85 10.06
N THR A 460 24.37 -15.12 8.94
CA THR A 460 24.93 -14.91 7.59
C THR A 460 25.17 -13.42 7.28
N ASP A 461 24.23 -12.53 7.58
CA ASP A 461 24.40 -11.08 7.38
C ASP A 461 25.52 -10.53 8.26
N GLU A 462 25.56 -10.91 9.53
CA GLU A 462 26.63 -10.53 10.46
C GLU A 462 28.00 -10.98 9.95
N ASN A 463 28.14 -12.23 9.50
CA ASN A 463 29.42 -12.77 9.05
C ASN A 463 29.91 -12.09 7.76
N LEU A 464 29.01 -11.79 6.81
CA LEU A 464 29.37 -11.03 5.60
C LEU A 464 29.65 -9.56 5.91
N ARG A 465 28.94 -8.95 6.87
CA ARG A 465 29.21 -7.59 7.36
C ARG A 465 30.57 -7.51 8.05
N LYS A 466 30.97 -8.54 8.82
CA LYS A 466 32.32 -8.67 9.41
C LYS A 466 33.40 -8.83 8.32
N GLN A 467 33.16 -9.66 7.30
CA GLN A 467 34.12 -9.90 6.20
C GLN A 467 34.32 -8.70 5.27
N PHE A 468 33.24 -8.02 4.88
CA PHE A 468 33.26 -7.00 3.83
C PHE A 468 33.11 -5.56 4.34
N THR A 469 32.75 -5.36 5.62
CA THR A 469 32.68 -4.08 6.34
C THR A 469 32.06 -2.95 5.51
N THR A 470 32.85 -2.01 4.98
CA THR A 470 32.36 -0.83 4.24
C THR A 470 31.72 -1.15 2.89
N LYS A 471 31.94 -2.36 2.36
CA LYS A 471 31.32 -2.84 1.11
C LYS A 471 29.98 -3.57 1.34
N TRP A 472 29.61 -3.89 2.59
CA TRP A 472 28.35 -4.58 2.91
C TRP A 472 27.24 -3.58 3.29
N THR A 473 26.75 -2.86 2.29
CA THR A 473 25.90 -1.67 2.48
C THR A 473 24.41 -1.95 2.72
N ARG A 474 23.94 -3.20 2.54
CA ARG A 474 22.53 -3.55 2.77
C ARG A 474 22.13 -3.38 4.24
N MET A 475 20.85 -3.11 4.50
CA MET A 475 20.33 -2.93 5.86
C MET A 475 20.60 -4.18 6.74
N PRO A 476 20.98 -4.02 8.02
CA PRO A 476 21.16 -5.14 8.95
C PRO A 476 19.86 -5.92 9.15
N SER A 477 19.96 -7.26 9.16
CA SER A 477 18.82 -8.14 9.37
C SER A 477 18.14 -7.94 10.72
N GLU A 478 18.91 -7.55 11.74
CA GLU A 478 18.41 -7.20 13.08
C GLU A 478 17.45 -6.00 13.10
N ASN A 479 17.49 -5.14 12.07
CA ASN A 479 16.54 -4.03 11.93
C ASN A 479 15.24 -4.45 11.22
N LEU A 480 15.24 -5.59 10.51
CA LEU A 480 14.13 -6.07 9.68
C LEU A 480 13.36 -7.22 10.33
N THR A 481 14.00 -8.03 11.17
CA THR A 481 13.40 -9.17 11.86
C THR A 481 12.53 -8.91 13.12
N PRO A 482 12.55 -7.74 13.81
CA PRO A 482 11.77 -7.54 15.03
C PRO A 482 10.26 -7.83 14.92
N PRO A 483 9.54 -7.49 13.83
CA PRO A 483 8.12 -7.85 13.68
C PRO A 483 7.89 -9.37 13.66
N PHE A 484 8.73 -10.13 12.95
CA PHE A 484 8.65 -11.59 12.91
C PHE A 484 8.99 -12.21 14.28
N LEU A 485 9.97 -11.67 15.00
CA LEU A 485 10.31 -12.11 16.36
C LEU A 485 9.17 -11.85 17.35
N GLN A 486 8.44 -10.73 17.21
CA GLN A 486 7.24 -10.44 17.99
C GLN A 486 6.08 -11.40 17.65
N GLU A 487 5.86 -11.68 16.37
CA GLU A 487 4.83 -12.64 15.91
C GLU A 487 5.15 -14.06 16.42
N LEU A 488 6.40 -14.52 16.33
CA LEU A 488 6.87 -15.79 16.89
C LEU A 488 6.76 -15.87 18.42
N GLY A 489 7.14 -14.80 19.13
CA GLY A 489 7.01 -14.73 20.60
C GLY A 489 5.57 -14.85 21.06
N LYS A 490 4.64 -14.17 20.37
CA LYS A 490 3.20 -14.28 20.60
C LYS A 490 2.71 -15.72 20.41
N PHE A 491 3.08 -16.38 19.32
CA PHE A 491 2.64 -17.75 19.05
C PHE A 491 3.26 -18.78 20.01
N ARG A 492 4.52 -18.62 20.46
CA ARG A 492 5.08 -19.44 21.55
C ARG A 492 4.31 -19.27 22.86
N GLY A 493 3.97 -18.03 23.25
CA GLY A 493 3.17 -17.78 24.46
C GLY A 493 1.77 -18.40 24.40
N ILE A 494 1.13 -18.35 23.23
CA ILE A 494 -0.15 -19.03 22.96
C ILE A 494 0.00 -20.56 23.10
N LEU A 495 1.02 -21.16 22.48
CA LEU A 495 1.26 -22.60 22.52
C LEU A 495 1.57 -23.10 23.95
N GLN A 496 2.38 -22.36 24.71
CA GLN A 496 2.70 -22.66 26.10
C GLN A 496 1.47 -22.52 27.02
N THR A 497 0.58 -21.59 26.73
CA THR A 497 -0.69 -21.43 27.47
C THR A 497 -1.62 -22.64 27.25
N ALA A 498 -1.70 -23.16 26.02
CA ALA A 498 -2.45 -24.37 25.72
C ALA A 498 -1.86 -25.61 26.43
N ALA A 499 -0.54 -25.80 26.36
CA ALA A 499 0.14 -26.91 27.04
C ALA A 499 -0.06 -26.91 28.57
N ASN A 500 -0.22 -25.74 29.19
CA ASN A 500 -0.57 -25.64 30.61
C ASN A 500 -2.02 -26.05 30.92
N ALA A 501 -2.94 -25.89 29.97
CA ALA A 501 -4.34 -26.32 30.10
C ALA A 501 -4.49 -27.85 29.91
N ASP A 502 -3.72 -28.44 29.00
CA ASP A 502 -3.70 -29.88 28.71
C ASP A 502 -3.26 -30.75 29.92
N VAL A 503 -2.71 -30.14 30.98
CA VAL A 503 -2.09 -30.81 32.15
C VAL A 503 -2.99 -30.81 33.40
N SER A 504 -4.27 -30.41 33.28
CA SER A 504 -5.20 -30.37 34.42
C SER A 504 -5.42 -31.75 35.07
N ASN A 505 -5.29 -31.82 36.40
CA ASN A 505 -4.88 -33.04 37.11
C ASN A 505 -6.04 -33.88 37.71
N ASP A 506 -7.30 -33.53 37.41
CA ASP A 506 -8.52 -34.10 38.03
C ASP A 506 -8.85 -35.55 37.61
N LEU A 507 -7.99 -36.23 36.83
CA LEU A 507 -8.33 -37.49 36.15
C LEU A 507 -8.24 -38.78 37.02
N LYS A 508 -8.18 -38.66 38.35
CA LYS A 508 -8.01 -39.79 39.29
C LYS A 508 -8.87 -39.62 40.55
N LEU A 509 -9.35 -40.75 41.09
CA LEU A 509 -10.35 -40.90 42.19
C LEU A 509 -11.79 -40.66 41.69
N SER A 510 -12.81 -41.49 41.98
CA SER A 510 -12.89 -42.74 42.74
C SER A 510 -14.05 -43.62 42.24
N ILE A 511 -13.93 -44.96 42.30
CA ILE A 511 -15.06 -45.90 42.13
C ILE A 511 -14.97 -47.04 43.15
N PRO A 512 -15.77 -47.03 44.24
CA PRO A 512 -15.98 -48.18 45.13
C PRO A 512 -16.94 -49.24 44.52
N GLY A 513 -16.87 -50.47 45.05
CA GLY A 513 -17.61 -51.63 44.54
C GLY A 513 -19.08 -51.73 44.94
N ILE A 514 -19.79 -52.69 44.31
CA ILE A 514 -21.26 -52.88 44.42
C ILE A 514 -21.63 -53.90 45.48
N GLY A 515 -22.64 -53.58 46.31
CA GLY A 515 -23.44 -54.54 47.09
C GLY A 515 -24.92 -54.51 46.67
N THR A 516 -25.62 -55.64 46.75
CA THR A 516 -26.99 -55.81 46.22
C THR A 516 -28.04 -56.02 47.33
N TYR A 517 -29.00 -55.10 47.47
CA TYR A 517 -30.23 -55.28 48.26
C TYR A 517 -31.45 -54.59 47.61
N GLN A 518 -32.66 -54.86 48.14
CA GLN A 518 -33.96 -54.59 47.50
C GLN A 518 -34.87 -53.64 48.31
N GLY A 519 -35.84 -53.03 47.62
CA GLY A 519 -36.90 -52.16 48.17
C GLY A 519 -36.82 -50.73 47.60
N GLY A 520 -37.91 -49.98 47.41
CA GLY A 520 -39.35 -50.25 47.56
C GLY A 520 -40.14 -49.09 46.92
N ALA A 521 -41.32 -49.33 46.34
CA ALA A 521 -41.95 -48.40 45.39
C ALA A 521 -42.95 -47.40 46.01
N PHE A 522 -42.89 -46.12 45.58
CA PHE A 522 -43.88 -45.08 45.91
C PHE A 522 -44.12 -44.14 44.72
N ASN A 523 -45.23 -44.33 44.00
CA ASN A 523 -45.56 -43.50 42.82
C ASN A 523 -46.28 -42.21 43.22
N SER A 524 -45.54 -41.26 43.81
CA SER A 524 -46.06 -40.01 44.39
C SER A 524 -46.34 -38.92 43.35
N ALA A 525 -47.33 -38.06 43.60
CA ALA A 525 -47.62 -36.86 42.79
C ALA A 525 -46.43 -35.89 42.73
N THR A 526 -45.63 -35.83 43.80
CA THR A 526 -44.38 -35.07 43.90
C THR A 526 -43.36 -35.50 42.82
N VAL A 527 -43.28 -36.79 42.50
CA VAL A 527 -42.40 -37.34 41.44
C VAL A 527 -42.86 -36.87 40.06
N GLN A 528 -44.18 -36.83 39.81
CA GLN A 528 -44.73 -36.39 38.52
C GLN A 528 -44.46 -34.90 38.27
N LYS A 529 -44.65 -34.04 39.29
CA LYS A 529 -44.32 -32.61 39.20
C LYS A 529 -42.82 -32.36 39.02
N LEU A 530 -41.95 -33.11 39.70
CA LEU A 530 -40.51 -33.02 39.47
C LEU A 530 -40.11 -33.46 38.06
N ARG A 531 -40.70 -34.53 37.49
CA ARG A 531 -40.47 -34.91 36.09
C ARG A 531 -40.89 -33.81 35.10
N SER A 532 -42.04 -33.15 35.34
CA SER A 532 -42.47 -32.00 34.53
C SER A 532 -41.47 -30.83 34.58
N LEU A 533 -40.88 -30.55 35.74
CA LEU A 533 -39.85 -29.51 35.89
C LEU A 533 -38.53 -29.90 35.18
N MET A 534 -38.14 -31.18 35.17
CA MET A 534 -36.97 -31.64 34.42
C MET A 534 -37.14 -31.49 32.91
N ASN A 535 -38.34 -31.70 32.37
CA ASN A 535 -38.63 -31.42 30.96
C ASN A 535 -38.46 -29.92 30.65
N GLN A 536 -38.95 -29.03 31.51
CA GLN A 536 -38.78 -27.58 31.33
C GLN A 536 -37.31 -27.13 31.40
N VAL A 537 -36.49 -27.75 32.26
CA VAL A 537 -35.03 -27.53 32.22
C VAL A 537 -34.43 -27.94 30.88
N GLN A 538 -34.87 -29.05 30.29
CA GLN A 538 -34.37 -29.49 28.99
C GLN A 538 -34.84 -28.58 27.85
N GLU A 539 -36.07 -28.07 27.90
CA GLU A 539 -36.55 -27.02 26.97
C GLU A 539 -35.64 -25.77 27.01
N ILE A 540 -35.33 -25.26 28.21
CA ILE A 540 -34.48 -24.07 28.41
C ILE A 540 -33.07 -24.29 27.82
N LYS A 541 -32.51 -25.49 27.94
CA LYS A 541 -31.21 -25.83 27.35
C LYS A 541 -31.25 -25.79 25.82
N VAL A 542 -32.25 -26.44 25.21
CA VAL A 542 -32.43 -26.47 23.75
C VAL A 542 -32.75 -25.08 23.19
N GLU A 543 -33.54 -24.28 23.90
CA GLU A 543 -33.79 -22.87 23.58
C GLU A 543 -32.48 -22.06 23.51
N ARG A 544 -31.61 -22.19 24.52
CA ARG A 544 -30.31 -21.49 24.57
C ARG A 544 -29.34 -21.95 23.49
N GLU A 545 -29.33 -23.23 23.13
CA GLU A 545 -28.55 -23.72 21.99
C GLU A 545 -29.00 -23.06 20.67
N GLU A 546 -30.31 -22.88 20.46
CA GLU A 546 -30.81 -22.20 19.26
C GLU A 546 -30.54 -20.68 19.29
N ILE A 547 -30.63 -20.04 20.45
CA ILE A 547 -30.24 -18.63 20.62
C ILE A 547 -28.74 -18.44 20.34
N GLU A 548 -27.86 -19.35 20.78
CA GLU A 548 -26.42 -19.32 20.44
C GLU A 548 -26.20 -19.43 18.93
N LYS A 549 -27.00 -20.23 18.20
CA LYS A 549 -26.96 -20.32 16.72
C LYS A 549 -27.48 -19.04 16.07
N GLU A 550 -28.59 -18.47 16.52
CA GLU A 550 -29.16 -17.22 16.00
C GLU A 550 -28.16 -16.05 16.18
N LEU A 551 -27.59 -15.88 17.38
CA LEU A 551 -26.59 -14.84 17.68
C LEU A 551 -25.39 -14.92 16.72
N LYS A 552 -24.85 -16.13 16.51
CA LYS A 552 -23.68 -16.37 15.63
C LYS A 552 -23.98 -16.26 14.14
N LYS A 553 -25.26 -16.21 13.74
CA LYS A 553 -25.70 -16.12 12.34
C LYS A 553 -25.87 -14.68 11.85
N ILE A 554 -25.94 -13.68 12.74
CA ILE A 554 -26.13 -12.28 12.38
C ILE A 554 -24.94 -11.75 11.56
N ARG A 555 -25.24 -11.21 10.38
CA ARG A 555 -24.32 -10.48 9.50
C ARG A 555 -24.93 -9.12 9.19
N CYS A 556 -24.09 -8.09 9.17
CA CYS A 556 -24.45 -6.74 8.77
C CYS A 556 -23.26 -6.12 8.04
N ASP A 557 -23.48 -5.58 6.85
CA ASP A 557 -22.48 -4.79 6.13
C ASP A 557 -22.75 -3.30 6.42
N MET A 558 -21.73 -2.60 6.91
CA MET A 558 -21.76 -1.17 7.21
C MET A 558 -20.97 -0.33 6.20
N SER A 559 -20.43 -0.94 5.13
CA SER A 559 -19.50 -0.29 4.20
C SER A 559 -20.10 0.96 3.56
N ASN A 560 -21.37 0.90 3.15
CA ASN A 560 -22.09 2.03 2.57
C ASN A 560 -22.43 3.11 3.62
N ASP A 561 -22.87 2.69 4.81
CA ASP A 561 -23.24 3.59 5.91
C ASP A 561 -22.03 4.41 6.38
N PHE A 562 -20.88 3.77 6.58
CA PHE A 562 -19.61 4.42 6.94
C PHE A 562 -19.00 5.26 5.80
N SER A 563 -19.06 4.78 4.55
CA SER A 563 -18.60 5.58 3.39
C SER A 563 -19.41 6.85 3.21
N LYS A 564 -20.72 6.80 3.48
CA LYS A 564 -21.58 7.99 3.47
C LYS A 564 -21.25 8.94 4.63
N SER A 565 -21.06 8.44 5.86
CA SER A 565 -20.60 9.27 6.99
C SER A 565 -19.32 10.04 6.65
N LEU A 566 -18.34 9.36 6.04
CA LEU A 566 -17.07 9.95 5.64
C LEU A 566 -17.24 11.03 4.56
N ALA A 567 -18.14 10.83 3.60
CA ALA A 567 -18.43 11.80 2.55
C ALA A 567 -19.21 13.03 3.07
N ASP A 568 -20.21 12.83 3.93
CA ASP A 568 -21.09 13.89 4.44
C ASP A 568 -20.43 14.74 5.56
N THR A 569 -19.50 14.18 6.32
CA THR A 569 -18.92 14.83 7.52
C THR A 569 -17.39 14.88 7.58
N GLY A 570 -16.68 14.21 6.67
CA GLY A 570 -15.22 14.08 6.69
C GLY A 570 -14.67 13.09 7.73
N VAL A 571 -15.53 12.46 8.55
CA VAL A 571 -15.16 11.48 9.58
C VAL A 571 -16.15 10.31 9.56
N VAL A 572 -15.73 9.12 10.00
CA VAL A 572 -16.65 7.99 10.23
C VAL A 572 -17.21 8.09 11.65
N ASP A 573 -18.51 8.28 11.82
CA ASP A 573 -19.15 8.31 13.14
C ASP A 573 -19.23 6.90 13.76
N GLU A 574 -18.57 6.72 14.91
CA GLU A 574 -18.63 5.48 15.67
C GLU A 574 -19.97 5.24 16.37
N LYS A 575 -20.79 6.27 16.63
CA LYS A 575 -22.11 6.08 17.27
C LYS A 575 -23.03 5.27 16.39
N LEU A 576 -22.97 5.51 15.08
CA LEU A 576 -23.66 4.72 14.04
C LEU A 576 -23.34 3.22 14.15
N SER A 577 -22.12 2.85 14.57
CA SER A 577 -21.74 1.45 14.83
C SER A 577 -22.49 0.88 16.03
N SER A 578 -22.53 1.64 17.13
CA SER A 578 -23.10 1.23 18.41
C SER A 578 -24.63 1.12 18.37
N ASP A 579 -25.30 2.11 17.78
CA ASP A 579 -26.75 2.13 17.65
C ASP A 579 -27.25 1.02 16.72
N LYS A 580 -26.51 0.69 15.64
CA LYS A 580 -26.84 -0.43 14.76
C LYS A 580 -26.72 -1.77 15.50
N ILE A 581 -25.63 -1.99 16.23
CA ILE A 581 -25.42 -3.22 17.03
C ILE A 581 -26.51 -3.36 18.10
N ALA A 582 -26.81 -2.29 18.84
CA ALA A 582 -27.85 -2.29 19.87
C ALA A 582 -29.23 -2.71 19.30
N ASN A 583 -29.62 -2.14 18.16
CA ASN A 583 -30.90 -2.47 17.51
C ASN A 583 -30.93 -3.88 16.90
N LEU A 584 -29.81 -4.37 16.33
CA LEU A 584 -29.72 -5.71 15.75
C LEU A 584 -29.79 -6.83 16.81
N PHE A 585 -29.12 -6.66 17.95
CA PHE A 585 -29.01 -7.71 18.96
C PHE A 585 -30.11 -7.69 20.02
N LYS A 586 -30.83 -6.57 20.18
CA LYS A 586 -31.89 -6.42 21.19
C LYS A 586 -32.91 -7.59 21.20
N PRO A 587 -33.51 -8.02 20.07
CA PRO A 587 -34.52 -9.10 20.11
C PRO A 587 -33.98 -10.43 20.64
N LEU A 588 -32.69 -10.72 20.45
CA LEU A 588 -32.05 -11.93 20.97
C LEU A 588 -31.62 -11.76 22.43
N ARG A 589 -31.18 -10.56 22.83
CA ARG A 589 -30.91 -10.23 24.24
C ARG A 589 -32.17 -10.33 25.11
N ASP A 590 -33.31 -9.89 24.58
CA ASP A 590 -34.60 -10.02 25.25
C ASP A 590 -34.99 -11.52 25.42
N LYS A 591 -34.66 -12.40 24.45
CA LYS A 591 -34.77 -13.86 24.61
C LYS A 591 -33.82 -14.42 25.69
N VAL A 592 -32.55 -14.04 25.67
CA VAL A 592 -31.54 -14.49 26.67
C VAL A 592 -32.00 -14.15 28.09
N GLU A 593 -32.42 -12.91 28.31
CA GLU A 593 -32.90 -12.40 29.59
C GLU A 593 -34.20 -13.12 30.05
N SER A 594 -35.11 -13.43 29.12
CA SER A 594 -36.30 -14.24 29.38
C SER A 594 -35.96 -15.68 29.76
N SER A 595 -35.03 -16.31 29.03
CA SER A 595 -34.56 -17.69 29.29
C SER A 595 -33.83 -17.81 30.63
N ILE A 596 -33.16 -16.76 31.09
CA ILE A 596 -32.56 -16.67 32.44
C ILE A 596 -33.66 -16.61 33.51
N LYS A 597 -34.60 -15.67 33.41
CA LYS A 597 -35.73 -15.55 34.37
C LYS A 597 -36.60 -16.80 34.44
N ARG A 598 -36.76 -17.51 33.32
CA ARG A 598 -37.45 -18.81 33.27
C ARG A 598 -36.68 -19.91 34.01
N GLN A 599 -35.35 -19.94 33.91
CA GLN A 599 -34.51 -20.84 34.72
C GLN A 599 -34.71 -20.59 36.21
N ASP A 600 -34.57 -19.34 36.67
CA ASP A 600 -34.59 -19.04 38.11
C ASP A 600 -35.92 -19.48 38.74
N SER A 601 -37.04 -19.15 38.08
CA SER A 601 -38.39 -19.58 38.46
C SER A 601 -38.55 -21.12 38.52
N VAL A 602 -38.01 -21.84 37.52
CA VAL A 602 -38.06 -23.31 37.47
C VAL A 602 -37.16 -23.93 38.55
N MET A 603 -36.01 -23.32 38.85
CA MET A 603 -35.08 -23.83 39.86
C MET A 603 -35.58 -23.63 41.30
N GLU A 604 -36.29 -22.53 41.59
CA GLU A 604 -37.02 -22.37 42.86
C GLU A 604 -38.10 -23.46 43.03
N GLU A 605 -38.91 -23.72 42.00
CA GLU A 605 -39.86 -24.84 42.02
C GLU A 605 -39.17 -26.20 42.22
N VAL A 606 -38.06 -26.46 41.53
CA VAL A 606 -37.29 -27.72 41.67
C VAL A 606 -36.80 -27.90 43.10
N GLN A 607 -36.24 -26.88 43.74
CA GLN A 607 -35.79 -26.95 45.13
C GLN A 607 -36.95 -27.19 46.10
N LEU A 608 -38.07 -26.48 45.94
CA LEU A 608 -39.27 -26.62 46.77
C LEU A 608 -39.88 -28.02 46.67
N TRP A 609 -40.02 -28.57 45.47
CA TRP A 609 -40.57 -29.91 45.26
C TRP A 609 -39.57 -31.01 45.60
N HIS A 610 -38.26 -30.80 45.43
CA HIS A 610 -37.22 -31.71 45.92
C HIS A 610 -37.25 -31.81 47.44
N LYS A 611 -37.48 -30.72 48.18
CA LYS A 611 -37.59 -30.76 49.64
C LYS A 611 -38.71 -31.70 50.08
N LYS A 612 -39.90 -31.58 49.48
CA LYS A 612 -41.04 -32.48 49.74
C LYS A 612 -40.72 -33.94 49.37
N PHE A 613 -40.06 -34.17 48.24
CA PHE A 613 -39.61 -35.50 47.82
C PHE A 613 -38.60 -36.13 48.80
N HIS A 614 -37.75 -35.31 49.41
CA HIS A 614 -36.80 -35.78 50.43
C HIS A 614 -37.49 -36.06 51.77
N GLU A 615 -38.48 -35.24 52.16
CA GLU A 615 -39.36 -35.48 53.32
C GLU A 615 -40.14 -36.81 53.14
N GLU A 616 -40.62 -37.11 51.92
CA GLU A 616 -41.26 -38.38 51.55
C GLU A 616 -40.33 -39.61 51.58
N ARG A 617 -38.99 -39.44 51.57
CA ARG A 617 -38.01 -40.57 51.51
C ARG A 617 -37.37 -40.96 52.84
N GLN A 618 -37.63 -40.28 53.96
CA GLN A 618 -36.85 -40.49 55.20
C GLN A 618 -37.01 -41.86 55.92
N THR A 619 -37.91 -42.74 55.48
CA THR A 619 -38.23 -43.98 56.22
C THR A 619 -37.38 -45.21 55.90
N THR A 620 -36.40 -45.15 54.99
CA THR A 620 -35.57 -46.32 54.63
C THR A 620 -34.13 -45.97 54.23
N GLY A 621 -33.16 -46.79 54.65
CA GLY A 621 -31.72 -46.51 54.51
C GLY A 621 -31.16 -46.68 53.09
N GLY A 622 -31.34 -45.67 52.23
CA GLY A 622 -30.87 -45.68 50.83
C GLY A 622 -29.54 -44.99 50.53
N ALA A 623 -28.86 -44.40 51.53
CA ALA A 623 -27.78 -43.42 51.33
C ALA A 623 -26.58 -43.91 50.49
N GLU A 624 -26.16 -45.17 50.63
CA GLU A 624 -25.03 -45.71 49.85
C GLU A 624 -25.37 -45.85 48.36
N ARG A 625 -26.60 -46.31 48.03
CA ARG A 625 -27.09 -46.37 46.65
C ARG A 625 -27.22 -44.96 46.05
N GLU A 626 -27.69 -44.00 46.84
CA GLU A 626 -27.79 -42.61 46.41
C GLU A 626 -26.42 -42.02 46.05
N ASN A 627 -25.42 -42.24 46.92
CA ASN A 627 -24.03 -41.80 46.67
C ASN A 627 -23.39 -42.50 45.46
N PHE A 628 -23.69 -43.78 45.24
CA PHE A 628 -23.25 -44.51 44.04
C PHE A 628 -23.89 -43.95 42.75
N LEU A 629 -25.20 -43.68 42.77
CA LEU A 629 -25.91 -43.08 41.63
C LEU A 629 -25.44 -41.64 41.34
N LYS A 630 -25.18 -40.83 42.39
CA LYS A 630 -24.49 -39.54 42.27
C LYS A 630 -23.12 -39.70 41.59
N GLY A 631 -22.31 -40.65 42.04
CA GLY A 631 -21.01 -40.96 41.43
C GLY A 631 -21.10 -41.31 39.93
N LEU A 632 -22.08 -42.12 39.52
CA LEU A 632 -22.31 -42.43 38.11
C LEU A 632 -22.82 -41.23 37.30
N ALA A 633 -23.62 -40.35 37.89
CA ALA A 633 -24.04 -39.10 37.24
C ALA A 633 -22.82 -38.18 37.01
N THR A 634 -22.03 -37.93 38.06
CA THR A 634 -20.78 -37.15 38.00
C THR A 634 -19.79 -37.74 37.00
N ALA A 635 -19.65 -39.07 36.91
CA ALA A 635 -18.77 -39.72 35.95
C ALA A 635 -19.20 -39.51 34.47
N TYR A 636 -20.51 -39.47 34.19
CA TYR A 636 -21.01 -39.08 32.86
C TYR A 636 -20.78 -37.58 32.59
N ASP A 637 -21.05 -36.72 33.57
CA ASP A 637 -20.92 -35.27 33.38
C ASP A 637 -19.43 -34.91 33.19
N ALA A 638 -18.52 -35.60 33.90
CA ALA A 638 -17.07 -35.54 33.69
C ALA A 638 -16.64 -36.11 32.33
N PHE A 639 -17.21 -37.23 31.87
CA PHE A 639 -16.92 -37.77 30.54
C PHE A 639 -17.22 -36.76 29.44
N PHE A 640 -18.41 -36.15 29.45
CA PHE A 640 -18.80 -35.19 28.41
C PHE A 640 -18.06 -33.84 28.52
N ARG A 641 -17.70 -33.41 29.74
CA ARG A 641 -16.77 -32.30 29.93
C ARG A 641 -15.40 -32.61 29.29
N LEU A 642 -14.76 -33.71 29.67
CA LEU A 642 -13.47 -34.11 29.12
C LEU A 642 -13.51 -34.32 27.61
N GLN A 643 -14.61 -34.86 27.07
CA GLN A 643 -14.78 -35.00 25.62
C GLN A 643 -14.89 -33.62 24.94
N GLY A 644 -15.57 -32.66 25.56
CA GLY A 644 -15.61 -31.26 25.12
C GLY A 644 -14.23 -30.61 25.14
N ASP A 645 -13.57 -30.64 26.31
CA ASP A 645 -12.25 -30.04 26.55
C ASP A 645 -11.20 -30.61 25.57
N LEU A 646 -11.15 -31.95 25.39
CA LEU A 646 -10.25 -32.60 24.42
C LEU A 646 -10.61 -32.29 22.97
N ASN A 647 -11.90 -32.24 22.60
CA ASN A 647 -12.32 -31.85 21.25
C ASN A 647 -11.92 -30.39 20.93
N GLU A 648 -12.02 -29.48 21.90
CA GLU A 648 -11.63 -28.08 21.75
C GLU A 648 -10.11 -27.93 21.65
N GLY A 649 -9.33 -28.64 22.47
CA GLY A 649 -7.86 -28.70 22.35
C GLY A 649 -7.39 -29.27 21.00
N THR A 650 -7.95 -30.41 20.57
CA THR A 650 -7.66 -31.01 19.26
C THR A 650 -8.03 -30.06 18.12
N LYS A 651 -9.16 -29.36 18.21
CA LYS A 651 -9.54 -28.34 17.22
C LYS A 651 -8.56 -27.16 17.22
N PHE A 652 -8.20 -26.63 18.39
CA PHE A 652 -7.27 -25.52 18.55
C PHE A 652 -5.92 -25.78 17.88
N TYR A 653 -5.27 -26.92 18.15
CA TYR A 653 -3.96 -27.23 17.55
C TYR A 653 -4.04 -27.45 16.02
N ASN A 654 -5.17 -27.95 15.51
CA ASN A 654 -5.39 -28.12 14.08
C ASN A 654 -5.71 -26.79 13.38
N ASP A 655 -6.43 -25.86 14.03
CA ASP A 655 -6.66 -24.49 13.53
C ASP A 655 -5.38 -23.62 13.60
N LEU A 656 -4.52 -23.86 14.60
CA LEU A 656 -3.23 -23.17 14.76
C LEU A 656 -2.23 -23.57 13.67
N THR A 657 -2.18 -24.86 13.30
CA THR A 657 -1.24 -25.40 12.30
C THR A 657 -1.17 -24.58 10.99
N PRO A 658 -2.29 -24.29 10.27
CA PRO A 658 -2.25 -23.50 9.04
C PRO A 658 -1.93 -22.01 9.27
N ILE A 659 -2.09 -21.49 10.48
CA ILE A 659 -1.64 -20.12 10.81
C ILE A 659 -0.11 -20.09 10.91
N LEU A 660 0.48 -21.09 11.58
CA LEU A 660 1.94 -21.22 11.69
C LEU A 660 2.60 -21.52 10.34
N VAL A 661 1.99 -22.33 9.48
CA VAL A 661 2.50 -22.57 8.11
C VAL A 661 2.51 -21.27 7.27
N ARG A 662 1.52 -20.38 7.42
CA ARG A 662 1.56 -19.06 6.77
C ARG A 662 2.68 -18.17 7.32
N LEU A 663 2.96 -18.23 8.63
CA LEU A 663 4.09 -17.51 9.23
C LEU A 663 5.43 -18.07 8.72
N GLN A 664 5.54 -19.39 8.61
CA GLN A 664 6.70 -20.07 8.02
C GLN A 664 6.94 -19.63 6.57
N GLN A 665 5.88 -19.52 5.76
CA GLN A 665 5.98 -19.00 4.40
C GLN A 665 6.49 -17.56 4.36
N LYS A 666 5.87 -16.62 5.11
CA LYS A 666 6.34 -15.22 5.22
C LYS A 666 7.84 -15.13 5.54
N ILE A 667 8.30 -15.93 6.51
CA ILE A 667 9.68 -15.96 6.98
C ILE A 667 10.61 -16.58 5.92
N SER A 668 10.17 -17.64 5.24
CA SER A 668 10.88 -18.26 4.13
C SER A 668 11.05 -17.28 2.96
N ASP A 669 9.99 -16.58 2.57
CA ASP A 669 9.99 -15.58 1.50
C ASP A 669 10.94 -14.41 1.82
N PHE A 670 10.92 -13.92 3.08
CA PHE A 670 11.86 -12.92 3.57
C PHE A 670 13.31 -13.42 3.48
N CYS A 671 13.61 -14.59 4.03
CA CYS A 671 14.96 -15.17 3.99
C CYS A 671 15.43 -15.47 2.55
N PHE A 672 14.52 -15.83 1.65
CA PHE A 672 14.83 -16.03 0.23
C PHE A 672 15.15 -14.71 -0.49
N ALA A 673 14.33 -13.66 -0.32
CA ALA A 673 14.64 -12.34 -0.87
C ALA A 673 15.98 -11.80 -0.34
N ARG A 674 16.26 -12.01 0.95
CA ARG A 674 17.55 -11.69 1.58
C ARG A 674 18.70 -12.54 1.04
N GLN A 675 18.47 -13.79 0.63
CA GLN A 675 19.47 -14.60 -0.06
C GLN A 675 19.77 -14.04 -1.47
N THR A 676 18.75 -13.60 -2.22
CA THR A 676 18.96 -12.97 -3.54
C THR A 676 19.75 -11.67 -3.44
N GLU A 677 19.37 -10.76 -2.52
CA GLU A 677 20.15 -9.55 -2.21
C GLU A 677 21.62 -9.87 -1.89
N LYS A 678 21.84 -10.90 -1.08
CA LYS A 678 23.16 -11.34 -0.64
C LYS A 678 24.01 -11.78 -1.82
N GLU A 679 23.44 -12.57 -2.73
CA GLU A 679 24.14 -13.05 -3.93
C GLU A 679 24.45 -11.93 -4.91
N ASP A 680 23.56 -10.96 -5.09
CA ASP A 680 23.82 -9.83 -5.99
C ASP A 680 24.82 -8.82 -5.41
N LEU A 681 24.82 -8.55 -4.10
CA LEU A 681 25.92 -7.83 -3.45
C LEU A 681 27.24 -8.61 -3.57
N MET A 682 27.24 -9.94 -3.39
CA MET A 682 28.44 -10.76 -3.55
C MET A 682 28.98 -10.71 -4.99
N LYS A 683 28.12 -10.76 -6.01
CA LYS A 683 28.51 -10.57 -7.42
C LYS A 683 29.15 -9.19 -7.63
N GLN A 684 28.56 -8.12 -7.09
CA GLN A 684 29.11 -6.77 -7.19
C GLN A 684 30.45 -6.61 -6.46
N VAL A 685 30.58 -7.15 -5.24
CA VAL A 685 31.83 -7.13 -4.47
C VAL A 685 32.92 -7.91 -5.22
N GLN A 686 32.62 -9.09 -5.73
CA GLN A 686 33.56 -9.91 -6.50
C GLN A 686 33.97 -9.25 -7.82
N GLN A 687 33.03 -8.62 -8.55
CA GLN A 687 33.35 -7.86 -9.76
C GLN A 687 34.27 -6.66 -9.47
N ASN A 688 34.05 -5.95 -8.36
CA ASN A 688 34.92 -4.85 -7.93
C ASN A 688 36.32 -5.32 -7.51
N ILE A 689 36.45 -6.54 -6.96
CA ILE A 689 37.75 -7.17 -6.65
C ILE A 689 38.45 -7.60 -7.96
N VAL A 690 37.76 -8.33 -8.84
CA VAL A 690 38.31 -8.85 -10.10
C VAL A 690 38.66 -7.73 -11.10
N SER A 691 38.00 -6.58 -11.03
CA SER A 691 38.29 -5.41 -11.87
C SER A 691 39.53 -4.62 -11.44
N GLY A 692 40.23 -5.02 -10.37
CA GLY A 692 41.55 -4.48 -9.99
C GLY A 692 41.55 -3.01 -9.57
N ASN A 693 40.41 -2.46 -9.15
CA ASN A 693 40.26 -1.03 -8.90
C ASN A 693 40.67 -0.65 -7.47
N GLU A 694 41.99 -0.65 -7.19
CA GLU A 694 42.57 -0.16 -5.93
C GLU A 694 42.42 1.36 -5.76
N THR A 695 41.20 1.81 -5.50
CA THR A 695 40.96 3.10 -4.85
C THR A 695 41.18 2.94 -3.35
N ALA A 696 42.46 2.89 -2.95
CA ALA A 696 42.85 2.88 -1.55
C ALA A 696 42.30 4.13 -0.83
N GLY A 697 41.30 3.94 0.01
CA GLY A 697 40.71 5.00 0.81
C GLY A 697 41.74 5.55 1.80
N LYS A 698 42.07 6.84 1.68
CA LYS A 698 42.97 7.54 2.61
C LYS A 698 42.34 7.62 4.01
N SER A 699 42.61 6.61 4.83
CA SER A 699 42.56 6.68 6.28
C SER A 699 43.99 6.80 6.82
N ALA A 700 44.16 7.55 7.91
CA ALA A 700 45.50 7.88 8.41
C ALA A 700 46.16 6.69 9.13
N PRO A 701 47.48 6.48 8.98
CA PRO A 701 48.19 5.45 9.74
C PRO A 701 48.35 5.84 11.22
N PRO A 702 48.36 4.88 12.15
CA PRO A 702 48.70 5.13 13.55
C PRO A 702 50.20 5.47 13.73
N PRO A 703 50.59 6.18 14.80
CA PRO A 703 51.99 6.54 15.04
C PRO A 703 52.86 5.32 15.37
N ARG A 704 54.12 5.33 14.92
CA ARG A 704 55.12 4.27 15.19
C ARG A 704 56.37 4.86 15.89
N PRO A 705 57.01 4.15 16.84
CA PRO A 705 58.20 4.65 17.53
C PRO A 705 59.44 4.82 16.61
N PRO A 706 60.44 5.63 17.01
CA PRO A 706 61.67 5.83 16.24
C PRO A 706 62.59 4.60 16.24
N PRO A 707 63.37 4.36 15.16
CA PRO A 707 64.37 3.30 15.10
C PRO A 707 65.73 3.68 15.73
N PRO A 708 66.53 2.72 16.23
CA PRO A 708 67.88 2.94 16.75
C PRO A 708 68.97 3.03 15.65
N VAL A 709 70.15 3.49 16.04
CA VAL A 709 71.29 3.86 15.15
C VAL A 709 72.27 2.70 14.91
N PRO A 710 72.70 2.43 13.65
CA PRO A 710 73.88 1.63 13.33
C PRO A 710 75.18 2.47 13.20
N PRO A 711 76.38 1.90 13.44
CA PRO A 711 77.68 2.61 13.40
C PRO A 711 78.27 2.80 11.98
N PRO A 712 79.29 3.68 11.81
CA PRO A 712 79.71 4.19 10.49
C PRO A 712 80.93 3.51 9.84
N VAL A 713 81.00 3.56 8.50
CA VAL A 713 82.20 3.31 7.67
C VAL A 713 82.25 4.36 6.52
N THR A 714 83.41 4.49 5.85
CA THR A 714 83.92 5.72 5.22
C THR A 714 83.58 6.01 3.73
N GLN A 715 83.99 7.20 3.29
CA GLN A 715 83.74 7.89 2.01
C GLN A 715 84.54 7.35 0.81
N ALA A 716 84.07 7.71 -0.41
CA ALA A 716 84.89 7.91 -1.60
C ALA A 716 84.32 9.07 -2.47
N TYR A 717 85.13 9.73 -3.30
CA TYR A 717 84.83 11.01 -3.96
C TYR A 717 84.94 10.94 -5.50
N GLN A 718 84.22 11.83 -6.21
CA GLN A 718 84.68 12.75 -7.29
C GLN A 718 83.47 13.47 -7.95
N ASN A 719 83.40 14.81 -8.02
CA ASN A 719 83.93 15.73 -9.06
C ASN A 719 83.25 15.56 -10.45
N GLN A 720 82.84 16.61 -11.20
CA GLN A 720 83.17 18.05 -11.17
C GLN A 720 82.07 18.94 -11.86
N THR A 721 81.90 20.19 -11.37
CA THR A 721 81.66 21.55 -12.00
C THR A 721 81.31 21.74 -13.51
N PRO A 722 80.93 22.96 -14.04
CA PRO A 722 80.87 24.34 -13.44
C PRO A 722 79.68 25.31 -13.81
N ILE A 723 79.21 26.15 -12.86
CA ILE A 723 78.59 27.55 -12.90
C ILE A 723 77.51 27.99 -13.96
N PRO A 724 76.80 29.16 -13.82
CA PRO A 724 76.61 30.08 -12.67
C PRO A 724 75.14 30.55 -12.34
N GLN A 725 74.83 30.58 -11.03
CA GLN A 725 74.21 31.67 -10.21
C GLN A 725 73.18 32.69 -10.77
N MET A 726 72.07 32.90 -10.03
CA MET A 726 71.81 34.13 -9.21
C MET A 726 70.68 33.91 -8.16
N HIS A 727 70.67 34.72 -7.09
CA HIS A 727 69.71 34.80 -5.96
C HIS A 727 69.27 36.30 -5.76
N PRO A 728 68.53 36.77 -4.71
CA PRO A 728 67.78 36.09 -3.63
C PRO A 728 66.32 36.59 -3.37
N GLN A 729 65.55 35.80 -2.58
CA GLN A 729 64.72 36.09 -1.36
C GLN A 729 64.19 37.53 -1.00
N PRO A 730 63.28 37.70 0.01
CA PRO A 730 62.87 36.77 1.09
C PRO A 730 61.35 36.56 1.32
N GLN A 731 61.05 35.62 2.23
CA GLN A 731 59.72 35.33 2.79
C GLN A 731 59.54 36.06 4.14
N LEU A 732 58.29 36.12 4.63
CA LEU A 732 57.96 35.98 6.05
C LEU A 732 56.56 35.35 6.17
N GLY A 733 56.32 34.57 7.22
CA GLY A 733 55.06 33.84 7.44
C GLY A 733 54.65 33.84 8.92
N MET A 734 53.46 33.33 9.23
CA MET A 734 52.92 33.24 10.60
C MET A 734 52.13 31.96 10.86
N GLN A 735 51.99 31.63 12.15
CA GLN A 735 51.41 30.39 12.67
C GLN A 735 50.05 30.59 13.37
N GLN A 736 49.57 29.56 14.08
CA GLN A 736 48.20 29.43 14.58
C GLN A 736 47.97 29.98 16.01
N GLN A 737 46.67 30.07 16.35
CA GLN A 737 46.01 29.54 17.57
C GLN A 737 45.55 30.49 18.71
N GLN A 738 44.31 30.18 19.16
CA GLN A 738 43.59 30.48 20.43
C GLN A 738 43.08 31.92 20.77
N PRO A 739 41.88 32.05 21.41
CA PRO A 739 41.29 33.34 21.82
C PRO A 739 41.24 33.60 23.36
N PRO A 740 41.27 34.88 23.84
CA PRO A 740 41.08 35.27 25.24
C PRO A 740 39.74 36.02 25.55
N GLN A 741 39.54 36.53 26.78
CA GLN A 741 38.28 37.16 27.29
C GLN A 741 38.44 38.57 27.94
N TYR A 742 37.30 39.29 28.09
CA TYR A 742 36.99 40.42 29.03
C TYR A 742 37.73 41.78 28.82
N PRO A 743 37.33 42.94 29.45
CA PRO A 743 36.32 43.22 30.51
C PRO A 743 35.31 44.41 30.27
N TYR A 744 34.76 44.99 31.37
CA TYR A 744 33.61 45.94 31.53
C TYR A 744 33.85 47.46 31.22
N GLN A 745 32.78 48.26 30.96
CA GLN A 745 32.18 49.26 31.92
C GLN A 745 31.08 50.26 31.40
N GLN A 746 30.18 50.66 32.33
CA GLN A 746 29.35 51.90 32.46
C GLN A 746 28.11 52.21 31.55
N GLN A 747 27.34 53.28 31.89
CA GLN A 747 25.85 53.28 31.90
C GLN A 747 25.14 54.65 31.49
N PRO A 748 23.89 55.03 31.92
CA PRO A 748 22.76 55.55 31.09
C PRO A 748 22.55 57.10 31.22
N PRO A 749 21.37 57.78 31.00
CA PRO A 749 20.00 57.45 30.50
C PRO A 749 19.52 58.46 29.38
N PRO A 750 18.23 58.93 29.19
CA PRO A 750 16.88 58.46 29.58
C PRO A 750 15.81 58.42 28.43
N ASN A 751 14.56 58.07 28.78
CA ASN A 751 13.33 58.07 27.93
C ASN A 751 12.32 59.15 28.38
N PRO A 752 11.36 59.59 27.54
CA PRO A 752 10.05 60.05 28.07
C PRO A 752 8.80 59.84 27.18
N TYR A 753 7.73 59.22 27.73
CA TYR A 753 6.35 59.77 27.91
C TYR A 753 5.25 58.69 28.12
N MET A 754 4.13 59.09 28.75
CA MET A 754 2.92 58.31 29.11
C MET A 754 1.69 59.25 29.07
N PRO A 755 0.41 58.76 29.07
CA PRO A 755 -0.40 58.89 30.31
C PRO A 755 -1.61 57.90 30.54
N TYR A 756 -1.90 57.57 31.82
CA TYR A 756 -3.20 57.54 32.59
C TYR A 756 -4.57 57.12 31.94
N ALA A 757 -5.62 56.56 32.60
CA ALA A 757 -6.02 56.12 33.98
C ALA A 757 -7.42 55.36 33.91
N PRO A 758 -8.28 55.15 34.97
CA PRO A 758 -8.13 54.77 36.41
C PRO A 758 -9.03 53.58 36.94
N TYR A 759 -8.76 53.21 38.21
CA TYR A 759 -9.43 52.42 39.29
C TYR A 759 -10.99 52.44 39.48
N PRO A 760 -11.66 51.53 40.29
CA PRO A 760 -11.39 51.22 41.74
C PRO A 760 -11.64 49.80 42.38
N TYR A 761 -11.01 49.59 43.58
CA TYR A 761 -11.27 48.69 44.76
C TYR A 761 -12.12 47.40 44.61
N GLY A 762 -11.80 46.20 45.16
CA GLY A 762 -10.76 45.65 46.09
C GLY A 762 -10.93 44.10 46.24
N VAL A 763 -10.59 43.30 47.27
CA VAL A 763 -9.95 43.40 48.63
C VAL A 763 -9.24 42.02 48.97
N GLN A 764 -8.96 41.69 50.25
CA GLN A 764 -8.20 40.57 50.87
C GLN A 764 -8.95 39.20 51.06
N PRO A 765 -8.33 38.05 51.51
CA PRO A 765 -7.06 37.90 52.25
C PRO A 765 -6.04 36.75 51.88
N GLN A 766 -4.88 36.80 52.56
CA GLN A 766 -3.91 35.74 52.94
C GLN A 766 -3.11 34.91 51.91
N GLN A 767 -1.91 35.43 51.59
CA GLN A 767 -0.57 34.79 51.73
C GLN A 767 -0.40 33.26 51.62
N GLN A 768 0.46 32.83 50.68
CA GLN A 768 1.76 32.24 51.04
C GLN A 768 2.82 32.50 49.93
N GLN A 769 4.10 32.29 50.23
CA GLN A 769 5.23 32.87 49.50
C GLN A 769 5.84 31.94 48.45
N ALA A 770 6.46 32.52 47.41
CA ALA A 770 7.26 31.82 46.41
C ALA A 770 8.76 32.16 46.55
N GLN A 771 9.65 31.25 46.16
CA GLN A 771 10.98 31.60 45.64
C GLN A 771 11.56 30.54 44.68
N MET A 772 12.23 31.04 43.65
CA MET A 772 13.38 30.48 42.92
C MET A 772 13.41 29.00 42.48
N GLY A 773 13.42 28.80 41.15
CA GLY A 773 13.89 27.58 40.50
C GLY A 773 14.16 27.85 39.00
N GLY A 774 15.36 27.53 38.51
CA GLY A 774 15.81 27.92 37.16
C GLY A 774 16.06 26.74 36.21
N TYR A 775 15.69 26.94 34.94
CA TYR A 775 16.12 26.24 33.71
C TYR A 775 16.88 24.90 33.81
N ASN A 776 16.29 23.83 33.25
CA ASN A 776 16.84 23.24 32.02
C ASN A 776 15.77 22.53 31.16
N THR A 777 16.13 22.15 29.92
CA THR A 777 15.21 21.71 28.84
C THR A 777 14.89 20.20 28.81
N PRO A 778 13.64 19.79 28.48
CA PRO A 778 13.30 18.39 28.17
C PRO A 778 13.32 18.06 26.67
N TYR A 779 13.65 16.81 26.34
CA TYR A 779 13.46 16.15 25.03
C TYR A 779 12.07 15.41 25.01
N PRO A 780 11.62 14.71 23.94
CA PRO A 780 10.22 14.83 23.51
C PRO A 780 9.21 13.95 24.26
N VAL A 781 7.94 14.39 24.19
CA VAL A 781 6.78 13.77 24.84
C VAL A 781 6.31 12.52 24.11
N GLN A 782 6.09 11.43 24.85
CA GLN A 782 5.31 10.27 24.40
C GLN A 782 3.81 10.61 24.37
N TYR A 783 3.10 10.23 23.31
CA TYR A 783 1.63 10.24 23.31
C TYR A 783 1.05 8.88 23.74
N PRO A 784 -0.14 8.84 24.37
CA PRO A 784 -0.52 7.74 25.24
C PRO A 784 -1.32 6.64 24.54
N GLY A 785 -1.02 5.39 24.89
CA GLY A 785 -1.97 4.29 24.74
C GLY A 785 -2.74 4.09 26.05
N THR A 786 -4.08 4.03 25.99
CA THR A 786 -4.90 3.59 27.12
C THR A 786 -6.01 2.64 26.67
N TYR A 787 -6.04 1.45 27.28
CA TYR A 787 -7.22 0.60 27.38
C TYR A 787 -7.18 -0.02 28.79
N PRO A 788 -8.21 0.18 29.64
CA PRO A 788 -8.16 -0.24 31.04
C PRO A 788 -8.70 -1.67 31.25
N GLY A 789 -8.19 -2.36 32.28
CA GLY A 789 -8.71 -3.66 32.70
C GLY A 789 -7.67 -4.52 33.41
N ALA A 790 -7.43 -4.27 34.71
CA ALA A 790 -6.47 -5.01 35.52
C ALA A 790 -7.06 -5.43 36.88
N PHE A 791 -6.64 -6.59 37.37
CA PHE A 791 -6.77 -7.02 38.78
C PHE A 791 -5.50 -7.79 39.19
N PRO A 792 -5.18 -7.93 40.49
CA PRO A 792 -3.83 -7.59 40.95
C PRO A 792 -2.99 -8.79 41.43
N GLN A 793 -1.68 -8.57 41.52
CA GLN A 793 -0.80 -9.36 42.40
C GLN A 793 -0.12 -8.46 43.45
N GLN A 794 0.21 -9.07 44.58
CA GLN A 794 0.70 -8.41 45.79
C GLN A 794 2.22 -8.19 45.76
N GLN A 795 2.69 -7.18 46.48
CA GLN A 795 4.12 -6.94 46.71
C GLN A 795 4.69 -7.94 47.72
N PHE A 796 5.91 -8.43 47.46
CA PHE A 796 6.84 -8.83 48.51
C PHE A 796 8.27 -8.36 48.16
N GLY A 797 9.06 -8.01 49.17
CA GLY A 797 10.30 -7.26 49.02
C GLY A 797 11.57 -8.09 48.77
N ALA A 798 12.67 -7.39 48.45
CA ALA A 798 13.97 -7.98 48.16
C ALA A 798 14.84 -8.17 49.43
N PHE A 799 15.77 -9.14 49.38
CA PHE A 799 16.90 -9.30 50.32
C PHE A 799 18.22 -9.64 49.55
N PRO A 800 19.42 -9.49 50.16
CA PRO A 800 20.71 -9.33 49.46
C PRO A 800 21.60 -10.60 49.44
N PRO A 801 22.75 -10.60 48.72
CA PRO A 801 23.63 -11.76 48.55
C PRO A 801 24.79 -11.86 49.56
N PRO A 802 25.26 -13.09 49.86
CA PRO A 802 26.64 -13.33 50.33
C PRO A 802 27.29 -14.55 49.56
N PRO A 803 28.34 -15.29 50.03
CA PRO A 803 29.64 -15.32 49.33
C PRO A 803 30.19 -16.74 49.00
N ALA A 804 31.46 -16.84 48.58
CA ALA A 804 32.12 -18.07 48.10
C ALA A 804 33.27 -18.59 48.99
N PHE A 805 33.55 -19.90 48.94
CA PHE A 805 34.80 -20.66 49.30
C PHE A 805 34.44 -22.18 49.48
N ASN A 806 35.29 -23.21 49.32
CA ASN A 806 36.68 -23.34 48.82
C ASN A 806 36.94 -24.75 48.18
N GLN A 807 38.16 -25.00 47.69
CA GLN A 807 38.64 -26.19 46.95
C GLN A 807 39.32 -27.28 47.79
N GLN A 808 39.46 -28.50 47.23
CA GLN A 808 40.57 -29.49 47.36
C GLN A 808 40.35 -30.64 46.35
N GLN A 809 41.33 -31.38 45.80
CA GLN A 809 42.68 -31.03 45.27
C GLN A 809 43.13 -32.14 44.27
N GLN A 810 44.01 -31.84 43.29
CA GLN A 810 44.61 -32.82 42.33
C GLN A 810 46.02 -33.27 42.79
N PRO A 811 46.73 -34.21 42.11
CA PRO A 811 47.68 -33.85 41.02
C PRO A 811 47.92 -35.00 39.95
N PRO A 812 48.99 -35.08 39.11
CA PRO A 812 48.93 -34.53 37.74
C PRO A 812 49.71 -35.27 36.58
N SER A 813 49.56 -34.77 35.33
CA SER A 813 50.55 -34.77 34.21
C SER A 813 50.98 -36.13 33.57
N ASN A 814 51.50 -36.23 32.33
CA ASN A 814 52.06 -35.24 31.39
C ASN A 814 51.97 -35.71 29.90
N ASN A 815 52.36 -34.86 28.93
CA ASN A 815 52.47 -35.17 27.47
C ASN A 815 53.94 -34.90 27.00
N PRO A 816 54.53 -35.48 25.92
CA PRO A 816 54.26 -34.98 24.53
C PRO A 816 54.57 -35.93 23.32
N THR A 817 54.02 -35.58 22.12
CA THR A 817 54.57 -35.69 20.73
C THR A 817 55.28 -36.97 20.22
N ASN A 818 54.79 -37.73 19.20
CA ASN A 818 54.75 -37.52 17.70
C ASN A 818 55.93 -38.24 16.95
N PRO A 819 55.92 -38.52 15.61
CA PRO A 819 54.86 -38.94 14.65
C PRO A 819 55.26 -40.11 13.67
N PHE A 820 54.37 -40.46 12.71
CA PHE A 820 54.59 -41.18 11.43
C PHE A 820 55.14 -42.64 11.39
N LEU A 821 54.24 -43.62 11.11
CA LEU A 821 54.25 -44.44 9.87
C LEU A 821 52.92 -45.23 9.71
N ASP A 822 52.82 -46.04 8.65
CA ASP A 822 51.85 -47.14 8.41
C ASP A 822 50.36 -46.81 8.17
N ASP A 823 50.13 -45.80 7.33
CA ASP A 823 48.94 -45.77 6.47
C ASP A 823 49.18 -46.69 5.25
N PHE A 824 48.49 -47.84 5.14
CA PHE A 824 48.28 -48.54 3.85
C PHE A 824 47.21 -49.65 3.85
N ASN A 825 46.97 -50.36 4.97
CA ASN A 825 46.14 -51.58 4.98
C ASN A 825 44.63 -51.37 5.26
N MET A 826 44.15 -50.16 5.54
CA MET A 826 42.73 -49.93 5.92
C MET A 826 41.79 -49.63 4.74
N LEU A 827 42.28 -49.60 3.50
CA LEU A 827 41.51 -49.16 2.31
C LEU A 827 40.83 -50.28 1.51
N ALA A 828 41.14 -51.55 1.78
CA ALA A 828 40.52 -52.68 1.06
C ALA A 828 39.20 -53.18 1.68
N ALA A 829 39.02 -53.04 3.00
CA ALA A 829 37.89 -53.63 3.72
C ALA A 829 36.56 -52.86 3.59
N THR A 830 36.61 -51.55 3.32
CA THR A 830 35.45 -50.64 3.35
C THR A 830 34.61 -50.67 2.07
N SER A 831 35.20 -51.03 0.92
CA SER A 831 34.50 -51.07 -0.37
C SER A 831 33.42 -52.17 -0.43
N THR A 832 33.76 -53.38 0.03
CA THR A 832 32.90 -54.57 -0.08
C THR A 832 31.62 -54.47 0.77
N ALA A 833 31.69 -53.78 1.91
CA ALA A 833 30.54 -53.59 2.79
C ALA A 833 29.46 -52.70 2.16
N LEU A 834 29.87 -51.55 1.58
CA LEU A 834 28.95 -50.57 1.00
C LEU A 834 28.13 -51.14 -0.16
N PHE A 835 28.75 -51.96 -1.01
CA PHE A 835 28.08 -52.55 -2.17
C PHE A 835 26.98 -53.56 -1.78
N SER A 836 27.20 -54.32 -0.69
CA SER A 836 26.22 -55.27 -0.17
C SER A 836 25.00 -54.54 0.45
N THR A 837 25.25 -53.50 1.26
CA THR A 837 24.19 -52.70 1.89
C THR A 837 23.30 -51.98 0.86
N LEU A 838 23.89 -51.49 -0.24
CA LEU A 838 23.14 -50.84 -1.34
C LEU A 838 22.23 -51.84 -2.09
N LEU A 839 22.71 -53.05 -2.37
CA LEU A 839 21.91 -54.08 -3.05
C LEU A 839 20.74 -54.57 -2.19
N PHE A 840 20.96 -54.76 -0.88
CA PHE A 840 19.90 -55.17 0.04
C PHE A 840 18.80 -54.09 0.15
N SER A 841 19.20 -52.81 0.27
CA SER A 841 18.29 -51.67 0.33
C SER A 841 17.43 -51.53 -0.93
N ARG A 842 18.01 -51.76 -2.11
CA ARG A 842 17.30 -51.67 -3.40
C ARG A 842 16.22 -52.73 -3.57
N ASN A 843 16.48 -53.97 -3.14
CA ASN A 843 15.49 -55.05 -3.16
C ASN A 843 14.37 -54.84 -2.13
N LEU A 844 14.68 -54.25 -0.97
CA LEU A 844 13.67 -53.92 0.04
C LEU A 844 12.68 -52.87 -0.49
N LEU A 845 13.17 -51.79 -1.11
CA LEU A 845 12.31 -50.76 -1.73
C LEU A 845 11.42 -51.34 -2.85
N GLN A 846 11.95 -52.20 -3.74
CA GLN A 846 11.15 -52.81 -4.81
C GLN A 846 10.06 -53.76 -4.29
N THR A 847 10.28 -54.40 -3.14
CA THR A 847 9.28 -55.27 -2.51
C THR A 847 8.20 -54.44 -1.80
N SER A 848 8.59 -53.41 -1.05
CA SER A 848 7.66 -52.50 -0.35
C SER A 848 6.75 -51.73 -1.30
N THR A 849 7.30 -51.22 -2.41
CA THR A 849 6.50 -50.51 -3.44
C THR A 849 5.48 -51.41 -4.13
N LYS A 850 5.82 -52.68 -4.42
CA LYS A 850 4.86 -53.65 -4.97
C LYS A 850 3.72 -53.99 -4.00
N LEU A 851 3.98 -54.08 -2.69
CA LEU A 851 2.92 -54.26 -1.69
C LEU A 851 1.98 -53.04 -1.62
N LEU A 852 2.54 -51.82 -1.57
CA LEU A 852 1.77 -50.58 -1.51
C LEU A 852 0.84 -50.39 -2.72
N VAL A 853 1.32 -50.68 -3.93
CA VAL A 853 0.50 -50.60 -5.16
C VAL A 853 -0.68 -51.57 -5.12
N ASN A 854 -0.49 -52.80 -4.63
CA ASN A 854 -1.59 -53.77 -4.53
C ASN A 854 -2.59 -53.43 -3.41
N GLN A 855 -2.14 -52.94 -2.25
CA GLN A 855 -3.05 -52.48 -1.19
C GLN A 855 -3.89 -51.27 -1.64
N ASN A 856 -3.30 -50.34 -2.41
CA ASN A 856 -4.03 -49.20 -2.94
C ASN A 856 -5.03 -49.60 -4.04
N LYS A 857 -4.72 -50.58 -4.91
CA LYS A 857 -5.69 -51.14 -5.86
C LYS A 857 -6.92 -51.74 -5.17
N LEU A 858 -6.74 -52.43 -4.05
CA LEU A 858 -7.85 -52.99 -3.25
C LEU A 858 -8.70 -51.90 -2.57
N LYS A 859 -8.07 -50.85 -2.01
CA LYS A 859 -8.80 -49.70 -1.42
C LYS A 859 -9.61 -48.93 -2.47
N MET A 860 -9.04 -48.69 -3.65
CA MET A 860 -9.71 -47.98 -4.76
C MET A 860 -11.00 -48.69 -5.24
N ALA A 861 -11.05 -50.02 -5.17
CA ALA A 861 -12.25 -50.79 -5.49
C ALA A 861 -13.39 -50.59 -4.48
N SER A 862 -13.06 -50.45 -3.19
CA SER A 862 -14.08 -50.27 -2.12
C SER A 862 -14.67 -48.86 -2.10
N VAL A 863 -13.85 -47.81 -2.33
CA VAL A 863 -14.33 -46.42 -2.32
C VAL A 863 -15.34 -46.13 -3.43
N ARG A 864 -15.23 -46.80 -4.60
CA ARG A 864 -16.17 -46.62 -5.73
C ARG A 864 -17.63 -46.89 -5.36
N ASN A 865 -17.91 -47.78 -4.40
CA ASN A 865 -19.27 -48.15 -4.02
C ASN A 865 -19.86 -47.27 -2.90
N LEU A 866 -19.08 -46.35 -2.31
CA LEU A 866 -19.52 -45.49 -1.20
C LEU A 866 -19.72 -44.01 -1.59
N VAL A 867 -19.25 -43.60 -2.78
CA VAL A 867 -19.37 -42.22 -3.28
C VAL A 867 -20.62 -42.02 -4.15
N ALA A 868 -21.31 -43.10 -4.54
CA ALA A 868 -22.44 -43.05 -5.48
C ALA A 868 -23.67 -42.26 -4.99
N ASP A 869 -23.99 -42.32 -3.69
CA ASP A 869 -25.27 -41.83 -3.14
C ASP A 869 -25.24 -40.41 -2.53
N SER A 870 -24.10 -39.71 -2.50
CA SER A 870 -23.95 -38.44 -1.76
C SER A 870 -23.65 -37.19 -2.59
N ALA A 871 -23.25 -37.32 -3.86
CA ALA A 871 -22.71 -36.23 -4.68
C ALA A 871 -23.76 -35.49 -5.56
N ALA A 872 -24.94 -35.16 -5.01
CA ALA A 872 -26.08 -34.61 -5.76
C ALA A 872 -26.41 -33.12 -5.45
N LYS A 873 -25.40 -32.24 -5.40
CA LYS A 873 -25.55 -30.77 -5.43
C LYS A 873 -24.24 -30.07 -5.80
N ASN A 874 -24.28 -29.18 -6.79
CA ASN A 874 -23.20 -28.29 -7.26
C ASN A 874 -21.83 -28.98 -7.48
N ILE A 875 -21.71 -29.73 -8.58
CA ILE A 875 -20.41 -30.06 -9.17
C ILE A 875 -20.06 -28.97 -10.18
N GLU A 876 -18.99 -28.22 -9.93
CA GLU A 876 -18.33 -27.44 -10.98
C GLU A 876 -17.53 -28.40 -11.86
N HIS A 877 -17.82 -28.43 -13.17
CA HIS A 877 -17.16 -29.35 -14.08
C HIS A 877 -15.72 -28.89 -14.35
N ASP A 878 -14.75 -29.80 -14.16
CA ASP A 878 -13.35 -29.52 -14.46
C ASP A 878 -13.17 -29.14 -15.94
N LYS A 879 -12.26 -28.20 -16.20
CA LYS A 879 -11.97 -27.69 -17.54
C LYS A 879 -11.40 -28.81 -18.40
N LEU A 880 -11.65 -28.76 -19.70
CA LEU A 880 -11.11 -29.72 -20.66
C LEU A 880 -10.23 -29.01 -21.67
N PHE A 881 -8.96 -29.35 -21.74
CA PHE A 881 -8.02 -28.82 -22.72
C PHE A 881 -7.84 -29.80 -23.87
N LYS A 882 -8.26 -29.40 -25.08
CA LYS A 882 -8.05 -30.17 -26.31
C LYS A 882 -6.56 -30.29 -26.63
N ARG A 883 -5.82 -29.20 -26.40
CA ARG A 883 -4.38 -29.07 -26.67
C ARG A 883 -3.75 -28.07 -25.71
N ILE A 884 -2.53 -28.33 -25.28
CA ILE A 884 -1.66 -27.41 -24.56
C ILE A 884 -0.33 -27.37 -25.33
N ASP A 885 0.07 -26.17 -25.73
CA ASP A 885 1.25 -25.94 -26.57
C ASP A 885 2.41 -25.47 -25.71
N LEU A 886 3.46 -26.28 -25.63
CA LEU A 886 4.71 -25.98 -24.94
C LEU A 886 5.72 -25.45 -25.96
N GLU A 887 6.08 -24.18 -25.81
CA GLU A 887 7.15 -23.51 -26.55
C GLU A 887 8.37 -23.36 -25.63
N LEU A 888 9.40 -24.16 -25.89
CA LEU A 888 10.65 -24.18 -25.12
C LEU A 888 11.72 -23.40 -25.85
N ARG A 889 12.35 -22.44 -25.17
CA ARG A 889 13.40 -21.57 -25.72
C ARG A 889 14.68 -21.70 -24.89
N GLY A 890 15.85 -21.70 -25.53
CA GLY A 890 17.13 -21.75 -24.82
C GLY A 890 18.31 -21.24 -25.65
N HIS A 891 19.39 -20.85 -24.98
CA HIS A 891 20.62 -20.41 -25.65
C HIS A 891 21.58 -21.57 -25.97
N ASP A 892 21.54 -22.65 -25.19
CA ASP A 892 22.25 -23.89 -25.42
C ASP A 892 21.30 -24.95 -26.02
N PRO A 893 21.62 -25.56 -27.19
CA PRO A 893 20.75 -26.53 -27.83
C PRO A 893 20.74 -27.90 -27.13
N GLU A 894 21.82 -28.29 -26.43
CA GLU A 894 21.92 -29.58 -25.74
C GLU A 894 21.14 -29.56 -24.42
N VAL A 895 21.20 -28.45 -23.67
CA VAL A 895 20.35 -28.24 -22.48
C VAL A 895 18.87 -28.26 -22.87
N LEU A 896 18.51 -27.58 -23.95
CA LEU A 896 17.14 -27.60 -24.50
C LEU A 896 16.73 -29.02 -24.97
N SER A 897 17.69 -29.81 -25.49
CA SER A 897 17.46 -31.19 -25.91
C SER A 897 17.22 -32.15 -24.75
N SER A 898 18.07 -32.06 -23.72
CA SER A 898 17.93 -32.81 -22.48
C SER A 898 16.58 -32.54 -21.82
N TYR A 899 16.20 -31.25 -21.66
CA TYR A 899 14.94 -30.89 -21.04
C TYR A 899 13.71 -31.32 -21.86
N THR A 900 13.73 -31.18 -23.19
CA THR A 900 12.59 -31.64 -24.00
C THR A 900 12.46 -33.18 -23.98
N THR A 901 13.58 -33.89 -23.83
CA THR A 901 13.57 -35.35 -23.62
C THR A 901 12.99 -35.71 -22.25
N PHE A 902 13.31 -34.95 -21.19
CA PHE A 902 12.67 -35.09 -19.87
C PHE A 902 11.16 -34.88 -19.95
N VAL A 903 10.67 -33.77 -20.53
CA VAL A 903 9.22 -33.51 -20.68
C VAL A 903 8.53 -34.59 -21.51
N SER A 904 9.20 -35.11 -22.56
CA SER A 904 8.70 -36.24 -23.34
C SER A 904 8.53 -37.50 -22.48
N ASN A 905 9.56 -37.88 -21.72
CA ASN A 905 9.55 -39.04 -20.83
C ASN A 905 8.49 -38.91 -19.73
N VAL A 906 8.27 -37.71 -19.17
CA VAL A 906 7.21 -37.45 -18.19
C VAL A 906 5.83 -37.74 -18.78
N CYS A 907 5.58 -37.35 -20.03
CA CYS A 907 4.32 -37.69 -20.70
C CYS A 907 4.14 -39.21 -20.87
N ASP A 908 5.20 -39.96 -21.18
CA ASP A 908 5.11 -41.43 -21.29
C ASP A 908 4.82 -42.11 -19.94
N HIS A 909 5.44 -41.66 -18.85
CA HIS A 909 5.24 -42.21 -17.50
C HIS A 909 3.86 -41.87 -16.90
N LEU A 910 3.18 -40.85 -17.43
CA LEU A 910 1.84 -40.43 -17.03
C LEU A 910 0.75 -40.84 -18.03
N GLU A 911 1.09 -41.61 -19.07
CA GLU A 911 0.19 -42.04 -20.16
C GLU A 911 -0.51 -40.87 -20.89
N ILE A 912 0.15 -39.70 -20.95
CA ILE A 912 -0.36 -38.45 -21.54
C ILE A 912 -0.05 -38.39 -23.05
N GLU A 913 -1.07 -38.14 -23.87
CA GLU A 913 -0.88 -38.02 -25.32
C GLU A 913 -0.09 -36.74 -25.69
N LYS A 914 1.05 -36.93 -26.36
CA LYS A 914 1.92 -35.86 -26.87
C LYS A 914 2.16 -35.95 -28.38
N SER A 915 2.52 -34.82 -29.00
CA SER A 915 3.12 -34.79 -30.33
C SER A 915 4.61 -35.18 -30.29
N GLN A 916 5.19 -35.43 -31.46
CA GLN A 916 6.64 -35.32 -31.62
C GLN A 916 7.12 -33.88 -31.36
N VAL A 917 8.38 -33.76 -30.96
CA VAL A 917 9.06 -32.49 -30.76
C VAL A 917 9.43 -31.88 -32.12
N THR A 918 9.05 -30.62 -32.35
CA THR A 918 9.40 -29.89 -33.57
C THR A 918 10.46 -28.85 -33.27
N GLU A 919 11.63 -28.95 -33.91
CA GLU A 919 12.65 -27.89 -33.87
C GLU A 919 12.32 -26.78 -34.88
N THR A 920 12.68 -25.54 -34.56
CA THR A 920 12.50 -24.39 -35.45
C THR A 920 13.81 -23.61 -35.64
N PRO A 921 13.96 -22.85 -36.75
CA PRO A 921 15.18 -22.08 -37.00
C PRO A 921 15.51 -21.12 -35.86
N HIS A 922 16.75 -21.20 -35.36
CA HIS A 922 17.16 -20.39 -34.20
C HIS A 922 17.09 -18.89 -34.50
N LEU A 923 16.55 -18.11 -33.56
CA LEU A 923 16.58 -16.65 -33.65
C LEU A 923 18.02 -16.18 -33.44
N LYS A 924 18.56 -15.48 -34.43
CA LYS A 924 19.94 -14.97 -34.45
C LYS A 924 19.95 -13.45 -34.31
N TRP A 925 20.47 -12.96 -33.19
CA TRP A 925 20.66 -11.53 -32.93
C TRP A 925 22.15 -11.17 -33.03
N LEU A 926 22.45 -10.03 -33.68
CA LEU A 926 23.82 -9.62 -34.00
C LEU A 926 24.09 -8.18 -33.54
N LEU A 927 24.85 -8.02 -32.46
CA LEU A 927 25.25 -6.72 -31.94
C LEU A 927 26.68 -6.39 -32.41
N THR A 928 26.80 -5.45 -33.34
CA THR A 928 28.10 -4.91 -33.74
C THR A 928 28.51 -3.77 -32.81
N THR A 929 29.59 -3.98 -32.05
CA THR A 929 30.26 -2.93 -31.27
C THR A 929 31.52 -2.45 -31.99
N LEU A 930 31.78 -1.15 -31.95
CA LEU A 930 33.07 -0.58 -32.32
C LEU A 930 33.88 -0.31 -31.06
N LYS A 931 35.18 -0.61 -31.11
CA LYS A 931 36.14 -0.41 -30.03
C LYS A 931 37.28 0.46 -30.55
N ASP A 932 37.88 1.26 -29.68
CA ASP A 932 38.88 2.25 -30.07
C ASP A 932 39.99 1.64 -30.95
N LYS A 933 40.12 2.21 -32.15
CA LYS A 933 41.05 1.81 -33.21
C LYS A 933 42.51 1.99 -32.81
N PHE A 934 42.81 2.91 -31.89
CA PHE A 934 44.16 3.21 -31.44
C PHE A 934 44.57 2.35 -30.22
N ALA A 935 43.61 1.98 -29.36
CA ALA A 935 43.87 1.18 -28.16
C ALA A 935 43.64 -0.34 -28.30
N LYS A 936 42.91 -0.82 -29.32
CA LYS A 936 42.56 -2.26 -29.48
C LYS A 936 42.85 -2.79 -30.89
N LYS A 937 43.66 -3.85 -30.97
CA LYS A 937 44.10 -4.53 -32.23
C LYS A 937 42.96 -5.14 -33.07
N LYS A 938 41.73 -5.20 -32.56
CA LYS A 938 40.48 -5.49 -33.30
C LYS A 938 39.44 -4.43 -32.94
N TYR A 939 39.13 -3.54 -33.89
CA TYR A 939 38.30 -2.34 -33.68
C TYR A 939 36.80 -2.55 -33.96
N LYS A 940 36.42 -3.69 -34.57
CA LYS A 940 35.02 -4.12 -34.74
C LYS A 940 34.85 -5.47 -34.04
N VAL A 941 33.92 -5.56 -33.10
CA VAL A 941 33.60 -6.79 -32.37
C VAL A 941 32.10 -7.02 -32.47
N GLN A 942 31.72 -8.11 -33.13
CA GLN A 942 30.34 -8.50 -33.35
C GLN A 942 30.00 -9.65 -32.41
N TYR A 943 29.02 -9.42 -31.53
CA TYR A 943 28.45 -10.42 -30.64
C TYR A 943 27.28 -11.08 -31.35
N GLU A 944 27.18 -12.41 -31.26
CA GLU A 944 26.09 -13.21 -31.81
C GLU A 944 25.39 -13.95 -30.68
N VAL A 945 24.09 -13.70 -30.51
CA VAL A 945 23.23 -14.44 -29.59
C VAL A 945 22.30 -15.32 -30.42
N ARG A 946 22.24 -16.61 -30.09
CA ARG A 946 21.31 -17.56 -30.69
C ARG A 946 20.27 -17.95 -29.65
N THR A 947 19.02 -18.08 -30.08
CA THR A 947 17.94 -18.63 -29.26
C THR A 947 17.31 -19.77 -30.05
N TYR A 948 17.55 -20.99 -29.61
CA TYR A 948 16.97 -22.22 -30.14
C TYR A 948 15.55 -22.36 -29.59
N ILE A 949 14.61 -22.82 -30.41
CA ILE A 949 13.20 -22.96 -30.03
C ILE A 949 12.66 -24.32 -30.47
N ARG A 950 12.07 -25.05 -29.52
CA ARG A 950 11.41 -26.34 -29.72
C ARG A 950 9.93 -26.25 -29.32
N PHE A 951 9.07 -26.90 -30.08
CA PHE A 951 7.63 -26.98 -29.82
C PHE A 951 7.20 -28.42 -29.53
N MET A 952 6.30 -28.57 -28.58
CA MET A 952 5.70 -29.85 -28.19
C MET A 952 4.24 -29.62 -27.78
N HIS A 953 3.33 -30.45 -28.29
CA HIS A 953 1.90 -30.32 -28.03
C HIS A 953 1.40 -31.49 -27.19
N VAL A 954 0.76 -31.19 -26.06
CA VAL A 954 0.09 -32.16 -25.19
C VAL A 954 -1.41 -32.09 -25.45
N LYS A 955 -2.15 -33.22 -25.41
CA LYS A 955 -3.57 -33.27 -25.78
C LYS A 955 -4.45 -33.84 -24.67
N TYR A 956 -5.75 -33.51 -24.75
CA TYR A 956 -6.85 -34.14 -24.02
C TYR A 956 -6.66 -34.24 -22.49
N LEU A 957 -6.23 -33.14 -21.85
CA LEU A 957 -6.09 -33.08 -20.39
C LEU A 957 -7.28 -32.40 -19.71
N THR A 958 -7.62 -32.82 -18.50
CA THR A 958 -8.48 -32.05 -17.59
C THR A 958 -7.70 -30.90 -16.95
N GLY A 959 -8.38 -29.90 -16.40
CA GLY A 959 -7.76 -28.74 -15.75
C GLY A 959 -6.91 -29.14 -14.54
N SER A 960 -7.43 -30.02 -13.69
CA SER A 960 -6.68 -30.63 -12.58
C SER A 960 -5.42 -31.37 -13.03
N THR A 961 -5.51 -32.18 -14.09
CA THR A 961 -4.38 -32.95 -14.63
C THR A 961 -3.35 -32.03 -15.27
N ALA A 962 -3.79 -31.04 -16.04
CA ALA A 962 -2.94 -30.04 -16.68
C ALA A 962 -2.17 -29.22 -15.65
N SER A 963 -2.83 -28.74 -14.58
CA SER A 963 -2.17 -27.99 -13.51
C SER A 963 -1.07 -28.82 -12.85
N THR A 964 -1.34 -30.09 -12.54
CA THR A 964 -0.38 -30.99 -11.87
C THR A 964 0.81 -31.33 -12.79
N PHE A 965 0.54 -31.59 -14.08
CA PHE A 965 1.57 -31.85 -15.08
C PHE A 965 2.48 -30.64 -15.33
N LEU A 966 1.89 -29.45 -15.45
CA LEU A 966 2.62 -28.21 -15.70
C LEU A 966 3.47 -27.81 -14.49
N GLU A 967 2.92 -27.85 -13.28
CA GLU A 967 3.68 -27.63 -12.04
C GLU A 967 4.90 -28.56 -11.93
N TYR A 968 4.74 -29.84 -12.30
CA TYR A 968 5.85 -30.80 -12.27
C TYR A 968 6.96 -30.45 -13.27
N ILE A 969 6.64 -30.07 -14.51
CA ILE A 969 7.67 -29.73 -15.49
C ILE A 969 8.27 -28.34 -15.24
N GLU A 970 7.49 -27.36 -14.78
CA GLU A 970 7.94 -25.99 -14.44
C GLU A 970 9.00 -26.00 -13.33
N ARG A 971 8.78 -26.80 -12.28
CA ARG A 971 9.75 -27.00 -11.18
C ARG A 971 11.08 -27.65 -11.62
N ASN A 972 11.17 -28.15 -12.85
CA ASN A 972 12.35 -28.83 -13.40
C ASN A 972 12.95 -28.11 -14.63
N ILE A 973 12.56 -26.86 -14.93
CA ILE A 973 13.17 -26.06 -16.00
C ILE A 973 14.65 -25.76 -15.66
N PRO A 974 15.63 -26.10 -16.52
CA PRO A 974 17.04 -25.78 -16.29
C PRO A 974 17.35 -24.28 -16.44
N GLU A 975 18.42 -23.83 -15.80
CA GLU A 975 18.95 -22.47 -15.98
C GLU A 975 19.25 -22.17 -17.46
N GLY A 976 18.83 -21.02 -17.95
CA GLY A 976 18.97 -20.62 -19.36
C GLY A 976 17.93 -21.20 -20.31
N VAL A 977 16.94 -21.95 -19.83
CA VAL A 977 15.73 -22.36 -20.57
C VAL A 977 14.53 -21.52 -20.11
N ALA A 978 13.68 -21.12 -21.06
CA ALA A 978 12.40 -20.45 -20.81
C ALA A 978 11.26 -21.21 -21.49
N MET A 979 10.14 -21.38 -20.79
CA MET A 979 8.95 -22.05 -21.31
C MET A 979 7.80 -21.04 -21.47
N LYS A 980 7.06 -21.16 -22.57
CA LYS A 980 5.78 -20.48 -22.81
C LYS A 980 4.70 -21.53 -23.08
N ILE A 981 3.57 -21.40 -22.40
CA ILE A 981 2.44 -22.34 -22.46
C ILE A 981 1.26 -21.65 -23.14
N THR A 982 0.57 -22.32 -24.07
CA THR A 982 -0.67 -21.82 -24.69
C THR A 982 -1.78 -22.87 -24.59
N TYR A 983 -2.93 -22.51 -24.03
CA TYR A 983 -4.04 -23.43 -23.76
C TYR A 983 -5.12 -23.37 -24.86
N THR A 984 -5.63 -24.54 -25.27
CA THR A 984 -6.81 -24.69 -26.14
C THR A 984 -7.95 -25.34 -25.35
N GLU A 985 -8.76 -24.54 -24.66
CA GLU A 985 -9.89 -24.99 -23.84
C GLU A 985 -11.11 -25.38 -24.70
N ILE A 986 -11.76 -26.50 -24.35
CA ILE A 986 -13.01 -26.97 -24.95
C ILE A 986 -14.16 -26.25 -24.24
N CYS A 987 -14.54 -25.10 -24.79
CA CYS A 987 -15.70 -24.36 -24.32
C CYS A 987 -17.01 -24.97 -24.86
N ASN A 988 -18.09 -24.85 -24.07
CA ASN A 988 -19.44 -25.10 -24.56
C ASN A 988 -19.79 -24.16 -25.73
N LEU A 989 -20.59 -24.65 -26.69
CA LEU A 989 -21.07 -23.84 -27.80
C LEU A 989 -21.82 -22.59 -27.30
N PRO A 990 -21.52 -21.38 -27.82
CA PRO A 990 -22.22 -20.15 -27.45
C PRO A 990 -23.75 -20.28 -27.55
N LYS A 991 -24.47 -19.60 -26.65
CA LYS A 991 -25.95 -19.66 -26.55
C LYS A 991 -26.65 -19.25 -27.85
N THR A 992 -26.02 -18.38 -28.65
CA THR A 992 -26.46 -17.93 -29.98
C THR A 992 -26.30 -18.97 -31.10
N ILE A 993 -25.56 -20.07 -30.85
CA ILE A 993 -25.41 -21.19 -31.80
C ILE A 993 -26.31 -22.35 -31.37
N THR A 994 -26.37 -22.65 -30.06
CA THR A 994 -27.25 -23.69 -29.50
C THR A 994 -28.74 -23.34 -29.58
N SER A 995 -29.11 -22.06 -29.72
CA SER A 995 -30.50 -21.64 -30.01
C SER A 995 -31.01 -22.14 -31.35
N ASN A 996 -30.14 -22.43 -32.32
CA ASN A 996 -30.53 -22.81 -33.68
C ASN A 996 -30.53 -24.34 -33.91
N SER A 997 -29.93 -25.13 -33.01
CA SER A 997 -29.81 -26.59 -33.17
C SER A 997 -30.98 -27.39 -32.59
N THR A 998 -31.91 -26.76 -31.88
CA THR A 998 -33.08 -27.42 -31.25
C THR A 998 -34.32 -27.47 -32.17
N ALA A 999 -34.25 -26.89 -33.36
CA ALA A 999 -35.38 -26.83 -34.31
C ALA A 999 -35.58 -28.09 -35.18
N ASN A 1000 -34.64 -29.06 -35.15
CA ASN A 1000 -34.71 -30.28 -35.96
C ASN A 1000 -34.35 -31.52 -35.13
N SER A 1001 -35.35 -32.14 -34.51
CA SER A 1001 -35.27 -33.53 -34.04
C SER A 1001 -35.93 -34.46 -35.06
N PRO A 1002 -35.24 -35.51 -35.54
CA PRO A 1002 -35.90 -36.72 -36.02
C PRO A 1002 -36.03 -37.71 -34.86
N GLN A 1003 -37.26 -38.11 -34.52
CA GLN A 1003 -37.49 -39.35 -33.78
C GLN A 1003 -37.32 -40.52 -34.76
N SER A 1004 -36.42 -41.49 -34.50
CA SER A 1004 -36.65 -42.90 -34.84
C SER A 1004 -35.46 -43.82 -34.49
N LEU A 1005 -35.81 -45.01 -33.99
CA LEU A 1005 -35.10 -46.30 -34.10
C LEU A 1005 -33.80 -46.54 -33.29
N GLN A 1006 -33.94 -47.53 -32.38
CA GLN A 1006 -32.93 -48.32 -31.65
C GLN A 1006 -32.12 -47.60 -30.58
#